data_AF-A0A8J4SH98-F1
#
_entry.id   AF-A0A8J4SH98-F1
#
_cell.length_a   1.000
_cell.length_b   1.000
_cell.length_c   1.000
_cell.angle_alpha   90.00
_cell.angle_beta   90.00
_cell.angle_gamma   90.00
#
_symmetry.space_group_name_H-M   'P 1'
#
loop_
_entity.id
_entity.type
_entity.pdbx_description
1 polymer ?
#
loop_
_entity_poly.entity_id
_entity_poly.type
_entity_poly.pdbx_seq_one_letter_code
_entity_poly.pdbx_strand_id
1 'polypeptide(L)'
;MGRGPTTLENYHFLEKITHFDRERIPERVVHARGAGAHGVFQAYGTAGDEPVSKYTRARLFQEKGKETPVFVRFSTVIHGGHSPETLRDPRGFAVKFYTEDGNWDLVGNNLKIFFIRDPLKFPDMVHAFKPDPLTNAQDMERFFDFVSLSPEATHMITFLFSPWGIPANYRQMQGSGVNTYKWVNQEGTGVLIKYHWEPLNQGIRNLLQKDASDIQGQNFNHATLDLYHAIEQGDYPEWELCVQVMEDGEHPELDFDPLDPTKLWPPEQFPFLPVGKMTLNRNPEDYFNEVEQAAFGTGVLVDGLDFSDDKLLQGRTFSYSDTQRHRVGANYLQLPVNAPKNRVATNQSGGQMQYQVDRAPGQNPHVNYEPSSLGGLKEAAPRGKEHEPLIEGRLVREKIERTNDFGQAGDTYRAFEDWERDELISNLVDALATCKPDIRERMISHFTQADADYGRRVAEGLSAVSTDDSPTVQPKHEPTVEQAARDSHEADPTALAAGDLYVAPGGSASNPGTLTSPTSLANALTQIAPGKTIYLRGGTYSFSETVTIERGNSGTSGQRKNLVAYGSEKPVFDFSAQAFASTNRGLQMFGDYWLVKGLEVKGAGDNGIFIGGSYNRLEQIEAHHNRDTGIQMGRYASTAAKSEWPSYNEIIRSYSHDNYDPDDGEDADGFAAKLTVGPGNLFDGCIAAYNVDDGWDLYSKTDTGAIGVVTIRNSIAYANGATSDGTSTSNSDGNGFKLGGEKIAVNHIVENSIAFQNKKHGFTYNSNPGSIQLKNNTSWQNGQSNFAFDVGTHIFTNNLSFQGGASDKTSGTDVSSTNVWWKNKKSENAKGLLASAADFVSLVPSVTRSADGTPVLGNFLKLANGSDLIGSGTPSGTNIGAR
;
A
#
# COMPACT_ATOMS: atom_id res chain seq x y z
N MET A 1 47.77 33.58 27.29
CA MET A 1 47.79 32.46 28.26
C MET A 1 46.35 31.95 28.41
N GLY A 2 46.06 30.69 28.06
CA GLY A 2 44.68 30.13 28.04
C GLY A 2 44.48 28.92 28.95
N ARG A 3 45.19 28.85 30.09
CA ARG A 3 45.19 27.68 31.02
C ARG A 3 44.51 27.97 32.37
N GLY A 4 43.67 29.00 32.46
CA GLY A 4 42.94 29.34 33.69
C GLY A 4 41.69 28.46 33.89
N PRO A 5 41.17 28.35 35.13
CA PRO A 5 39.92 27.64 35.41
C PRO A 5 38.70 28.38 34.84
N THR A 6 37.62 27.65 34.54
CA THR A 6 36.30 28.28 34.31
C THR A 6 35.77 28.82 35.64
N THR A 7 35.15 30.01 35.60
CA THR A 7 34.66 30.71 36.78
C THR A 7 33.12 30.72 36.84
N LEU A 8 32.55 30.70 38.05
CA LEU A 8 31.09 30.74 38.25
C LEU A 8 30.46 32.10 37.90
N GLU A 9 31.27 33.16 37.74
CA GLU A 9 30.80 34.46 37.23
C GLU A 9 30.52 34.45 35.72
N ASN A 10 30.86 33.37 35.00
CA ASN A 10 30.57 33.21 33.57
C ASN A 10 29.08 32.90 33.34
N TYR A 11 28.24 33.94 33.43
CA TYR A 11 26.79 33.85 33.26
C TYR A 11 26.38 33.19 31.94
N HIS A 12 27.06 33.50 30.83
CA HIS A 12 26.72 32.92 29.53
C HIS A 12 26.91 31.40 29.49
N PHE A 13 27.95 30.89 30.16
CA PHE A 13 28.13 29.44 30.34
C PHE A 13 27.00 28.86 31.19
N LEU A 14 26.73 29.45 32.35
CA LEU A 14 25.72 28.95 33.29
C LEU A 14 24.33 28.90 32.66
N GLU A 15 23.90 29.98 31.99
CA GLU A 15 22.58 30.05 31.37
C GLU A 15 22.44 29.05 30.22
N LYS A 16 23.46 28.93 29.35
CA LYS A 16 23.45 27.97 28.23
C LYS A 16 23.36 26.52 28.70
N ILE A 17 24.13 26.15 29.72
CA ILE A 17 24.08 24.78 30.29
C ILE A 17 22.76 24.55 31.02
N THR A 18 22.28 25.52 31.80
CA THR A 18 21.01 25.41 32.55
C THR A 18 19.81 25.18 31.63
N HIS A 19 19.79 25.84 30.46
CA HIS A 19 18.78 25.61 29.43
C HIS A 19 18.91 24.21 28.81
N PHE A 20 20.12 23.83 28.38
CA PHE A 20 20.39 22.49 27.81
C PHE A 20 19.93 21.36 28.74
N ASP A 21 20.25 21.47 30.03
CA ASP A 21 19.87 20.49 31.07
C ASP A 21 18.34 20.32 31.24
N ARG A 22 17.54 21.24 30.70
CA ARG A 22 16.07 21.31 30.86
C ARG A 22 15.31 21.29 29.53
N GLU A 23 15.96 20.93 28.43
CA GLU A 23 15.31 20.88 27.12
C GLU A 23 14.25 19.77 26.99
N ARG A 24 14.36 18.69 27.77
CA ARG A 24 13.45 17.55 27.68
C ARG A 24 12.27 17.69 28.63
N ILE A 25 11.08 17.49 28.09
CA ILE A 25 9.82 17.32 28.84
C ILE A 25 9.45 15.84 28.90
N PRO A 26 8.52 15.40 29.77
CA PRO A 26 7.98 14.05 29.69
C PRO A 26 7.45 13.75 28.29
N GLU A 27 7.72 12.55 27.76
CA GLU A 27 7.08 12.10 26.52
C GLU A 27 5.59 11.78 26.77
N ARG A 28 4.84 11.54 25.69
CA ARG A 28 3.45 11.06 25.83
C ARG A 28 3.47 9.64 26.43
N VAL A 29 2.56 9.36 27.37
CA VAL A 29 2.49 8.05 28.03
C VAL A 29 2.21 6.91 27.03
N VAL A 30 1.46 7.20 25.98
CA VAL A 30 1.28 6.38 24.77
C VAL A 30 1.40 7.31 23.56
N HIS A 31 1.71 6.77 22.40
CA HIS A 31 1.94 7.52 21.17
C HIS A 31 3.13 8.48 21.23
N ALA A 32 4.18 8.10 21.96
CA ALA A 32 5.39 8.91 22.13
C ALA A 32 6.12 9.12 20.79
N ARG A 33 6.33 8.05 20.02
CA ARG A 33 6.92 8.12 18.68
C ARG A 33 5.91 8.60 17.66
N GLY A 34 6.22 9.66 16.91
CA GLY A 34 5.33 10.16 15.86
C GLY A 34 5.91 11.28 15.00
N ALA A 35 5.15 11.65 13.97
CA ALA A 35 5.46 12.73 13.02
C ALA A 35 4.25 13.63 12.86
N GLY A 36 4.44 14.90 12.54
CA GLY A 36 3.32 15.82 12.31
C GLY A 36 3.55 16.77 11.15
N ALA A 37 2.45 17.27 10.60
CA ALA A 37 2.43 18.20 9.48
C ALA A 37 1.20 19.09 9.53
N HIS A 38 1.30 20.27 8.92
CA HIS A 38 0.20 21.21 8.71
C HIS A 38 -0.50 20.94 7.38
N GLY A 39 -1.77 21.34 7.32
CA GLY A 39 -2.56 21.21 6.12
C GLY A 39 -3.83 22.03 6.14
N VAL A 40 -4.73 21.70 5.23
CA VAL A 40 -6.05 22.32 5.12
C VAL A 40 -7.10 21.22 4.93
N PHE A 41 -8.21 21.35 5.66
CA PHE A 41 -9.44 20.61 5.43
C PHE A 41 -10.43 21.45 4.64
N GLN A 42 -10.98 20.92 3.56
CA GLN A 42 -11.97 21.55 2.71
C GLN A 42 -13.31 20.82 2.82
N ALA A 43 -14.34 21.49 3.33
CA ALA A 43 -15.66 20.90 3.52
C ALA A 43 -16.45 20.78 2.21
N TYR A 44 -17.32 19.78 2.12
CA TYR A 44 -18.22 19.58 0.96
C TYR A 44 -19.60 20.22 1.12
N GLY A 45 -19.98 20.68 2.31
CA GLY A 45 -21.34 21.19 2.59
C GLY A 45 -22.40 20.10 2.75
N THR A 46 -21.99 18.84 2.61
CA THR A 46 -22.87 17.66 2.53
C THR A 46 -22.26 16.51 3.34
N ALA A 47 -23.10 15.54 3.69
CA ALA A 47 -22.68 14.20 4.08
C ALA A 47 -23.27 13.23 3.05
N GLY A 48 -22.46 12.76 2.12
CA GLY A 48 -22.94 12.08 0.90
C GLY A 48 -23.75 13.04 0.04
N ASP A 49 -25.02 12.72 -0.24
CA ASP A 49 -25.89 13.54 -1.09
C ASP A 49 -26.78 14.52 -0.30
N GLU A 50 -26.75 14.47 1.03
CA GLU A 50 -27.63 15.28 1.88
C GLU A 50 -26.89 16.50 2.47
N PRO A 51 -27.55 17.66 2.62
CA PRO A 51 -26.97 18.80 3.32
C PRO A 51 -26.52 18.41 4.73
N VAL A 52 -25.28 18.76 5.08
CA VAL A 52 -24.71 18.36 6.37
C VAL A 52 -25.48 18.95 7.57
N SER A 53 -26.18 20.08 7.34
CA SER A 53 -27.05 20.75 8.30
C SER A 53 -28.21 19.89 8.81
N LYS A 54 -28.58 18.83 8.07
CA LYS A 54 -29.53 17.81 8.52
C LYS A 54 -29.06 17.14 9.81
N TYR A 55 -27.75 16.92 9.93
CA TYR A 55 -27.15 16.11 10.97
C TYR A 55 -26.40 16.92 12.02
N THR A 56 -25.70 17.98 11.62
CA THR A 56 -24.90 18.79 12.55
C THR A 56 -25.00 20.29 12.25
N ARG A 57 -24.98 21.11 13.31
CA ARG A 57 -24.80 22.57 13.22
C ARG A 57 -23.33 23.01 13.28
N ALA A 58 -22.38 22.08 13.27
CA ALA A 58 -20.96 22.39 13.32
C ALA A 58 -20.55 23.18 12.06
N ARG A 59 -20.10 24.42 12.28
CA ARG A 59 -19.95 25.42 11.21
C ARG A 59 -18.84 25.10 10.20
N LEU A 60 -17.83 24.32 10.60
CA LEU A 60 -16.73 23.91 9.73
C LEU A 60 -17.21 23.11 8.50
N PHE A 61 -18.35 22.42 8.59
CA PHE A 61 -18.86 21.56 7.52
C PHE A 61 -19.89 22.24 6.60
N GLN A 62 -20.49 23.35 7.02
CA GLN A 62 -21.73 23.87 6.42
C GLN A 62 -21.55 24.43 5.01
N GLU A 63 -20.40 25.05 4.74
CA GLU A 63 -20.14 25.76 3.49
C GLU A 63 -19.23 24.93 2.59
N LYS A 64 -19.73 24.56 1.40
CA LYS A 64 -18.92 23.84 0.40
C LYS A 64 -17.69 24.68 0.00
N GLY A 65 -16.54 24.04 0.00
CA GLY A 65 -15.26 24.64 -0.35
C GLY A 65 -14.61 25.41 0.80
N LYS A 66 -15.25 25.50 1.97
CA LYS A 66 -14.68 26.18 3.13
C LYS A 66 -13.42 25.47 3.60
N GLU A 67 -12.35 26.24 3.70
CA GLU A 67 -11.05 25.78 4.17
C GLU A 67 -10.91 26.02 5.68
N THR A 68 -10.51 24.97 6.39
CA THR A 68 -10.17 24.99 7.82
C THR A 68 -8.72 24.54 7.97
N PRO A 69 -7.81 25.38 8.51
CA PRO A 69 -6.45 24.94 8.78
C PRO A 69 -6.44 23.74 9.72
N VAL A 70 -5.52 22.81 9.49
CA VAL A 70 -5.33 21.63 10.34
C VAL A 70 -3.87 21.41 10.73
N PHE A 71 -3.67 20.76 11.87
CA PHE A 71 -2.40 20.13 12.23
C PHE A 71 -2.65 18.66 12.54
N VAL A 72 -1.88 17.78 11.90
CA VAL A 72 -2.00 16.33 12.05
C VAL A 72 -0.76 15.77 12.72
N ARG A 73 -0.96 14.80 13.60
CA ARG A 73 0.12 13.99 14.16
C ARG A 73 -0.20 12.50 14.00
N PHE A 74 0.70 11.80 13.33
CA PHE A 74 0.74 10.35 13.24
C PHE A 74 1.68 9.76 14.29
N SER A 75 1.49 8.50 14.69
CA SER A 75 2.31 7.89 15.74
C SER A 75 2.22 6.36 15.78
N THR A 76 3.17 5.68 16.43
CA THR A 76 2.94 4.33 16.98
C THR A 76 2.25 4.46 18.36
N VAL A 77 2.11 3.41 19.19
CA VAL A 77 1.37 3.48 20.47
C VAL A 77 2.25 3.21 21.69
N ILE A 78 2.78 2.00 21.85
CA ILE A 78 3.28 1.55 23.16
C ILE A 78 4.76 1.88 23.39
N HIS A 79 5.48 2.19 22.31
CA HIS A 79 6.92 2.40 22.35
C HIS A 79 7.30 3.88 22.56
N GLY A 80 8.50 4.12 23.10
CA GLY A 80 9.00 5.47 23.42
C GLY A 80 9.38 6.31 22.19
N GLY A 81 9.67 7.61 22.38
CA GLY A 81 9.84 8.57 21.28
C GLY A 81 10.92 8.27 20.23
N HIS A 82 11.86 7.37 20.54
CA HIS A 82 12.95 6.95 19.65
C HIS A 82 12.86 5.49 19.20
N SER A 83 11.69 4.87 19.30
CA SER A 83 11.46 3.51 18.78
C SER A 83 11.35 3.49 17.26
N PRO A 84 11.60 2.32 16.62
CA PRO A 84 11.29 2.14 15.21
C PRO A 84 9.81 2.29 14.87
N GLU A 85 9.55 2.95 13.73
CA GLU A 85 8.20 3.16 13.19
C GLU A 85 7.65 1.94 12.45
N THR A 86 8.48 0.93 12.21
CA THR A 86 8.16 -0.35 11.59
C THR A 86 7.59 -1.37 12.60
N LEU A 87 7.63 -1.09 13.90
CA LEU A 87 7.12 -2.01 14.90
C LEU A 87 5.63 -2.29 14.68
N ARG A 88 5.23 -3.55 14.88
CA ARG A 88 3.83 -3.96 14.85
C ARG A 88 3.08 -3.29 16.00
N ASP A 89 2.20 -2.37 15.66
CA ASP A 89 1.52 -1.49 16.60
C ASP A 89 0.34 -0.83 15.86
N PRO A 90 -0.77 -0.44 16.50
CA PRO A 90 -1.67 0.50 15.85
C PRO A 90 -0.91 1.81 15.52
N ARG A 91 -1.40 2.56 14.54
CA ARG A 91 -0.90 3.89 14.25
C ARG A 91 -1.91 4.92 14.74
N GLY A 92 -1.50 5.87 15.56
CA GLY A 92 -2.33 7.02 15.91
C GLY A 92 -2.49 7.95 14.72
N PHE A 93 -3.68 8.50 14.53
CA PHE A 93 -4.03 9.49 13.51
C PHE A 93 -4.85 10.60 14.17
N ALA A 94 -4.15 11.61 14.71
CA ALA A 94 -4.78 12.73 15.42
C ALA A 94 -4.81 13.99 14.57
N VAL A 95 -5.99 14.58 14.39
CA VAL A 95 -6.21 15.79 13.59
C VAL A 95 -6.77 16.90 14.47
N LYS A 96 -6.12 18.06 14.49
CA LYS A 96 -6.60 19.29 15.12
C LYS A 96 -7.11 20.23 14.04
N PHE A 97 -8.37 20.60 14.11
CA PHE A 97 -9.03 21.58 13.25
C PHE A 97 -9.06 22.93 13.95
N TYR A 98 -8.50 23.96 13.31
CA TYR A 98 -8.54 25.32 13.80
C TYR A 98 -9.79 26.04 13.25
N THR A 99 -10.96 25.69 13.80
CA THR A 99 -12.25 26.17 13.29
C THR A 99 -12.55 27.61 13.75
N GLU A 100 -13.59 28.20 13.16
CA GLU A 100 -14.11 29.49 13.57
C GLU A 100 -14.72 29.53 14.99
N ASP A 101 -15.04 28.37 15.55
CA ASP A 101 -15.69 28.25 16.86
C ASP A 101 -14.74 27.76 17.95
N GLY A 102 -13.43 27.73 17.65
CA GLY A 102 -12.40 27.14 18.50
C GLY A 102 -11.80 25.90 17.85
N ASN A 103 -10.99 25.17 18.61
CA ASN A 103 -10.37 23.96 18.09
C ASN A 103 -11.34 22.77 18.21
N TRP A 104 -11.29 21.87 17.24
CA TRP A 104 -11.84 20.52 17.35
C TRP A 104 -10.72 19.52 17.14
N ASP A 105 -10.63 18.50 17.99
CA ASP A 105 -9.67 17.40 17.82
C ASP A 105 -10.40 16.08 17.51
N LEU A 106 -10.06 15.49 16.37
CA LEU A 106 -10.43 14.10 16.04
C LEU A 106 -9.22 13.21 16.30
N VAL A 107 -9.24 12.49 17.43
CA VAL A 107 -8.10 11.71 17.92
C VAL A 107 -8.33 10.23 17.64
N GLY A 108 -7.86 9.79 16.48
CA GLY A 108 -8.10 8.46 15.93
C GLY A 108 -6.88 7.53 15.89
N ASN A 109 -7.10 6.36 15.27
CA ASN A 109 -6.08 5.39 14.88
C ASN A 109 -6.24 5.01 13.40
N ASN A 110 -5.28 4.27 12.82
CA ASN A 110 -5.43 3.69 11.49
C ASN A 110 -6.41 2.51 11.46
N LEU A 111 -6.39 1.70 12.51
CA LEU A 111 -7.34 0.60 12.70
C LEU A 111 -8.65 1.15 13.29
N LYS A 112 -9.78 0.67 12.75
CA LYS A 112 -11.13 1.22 12.98
C LYS A 112 -11.80 0.80 14.30
N ILE A 113 -11.11 0.00 15.11
CA ILE A 113 -11.58 -0.55 16.40
C ILE A 113 -10.48 -0.48 17.46
N PHE A 114 -10.84 -0.78 18.71
CA PHE A 114 -9.91 -0.85 19.84
C PHE A 114 -9.86 -2.23 20.49
N PHE A 115 -8.91 -2.44 21.40
CA PHE A 115 -8.72 -3.72 22.11
C PHE A 115 -9.71 -3.94 23.26
N ILE A 116 -10.23 -2.86 23.85
CA ILE A 116 -11.00 -2.89 25.10
C ILE A 116 -12.23 -2.00 25.02
N ARG A 117 -13.22 -2.30 25.86
CA ARG A 117 -14.48 -1.54 25.98
C ARG A 117 -14.50 -0.53 27.12
N ASP A 118 -13.81 -0.85 28.21
CA ASP A 118 -13.87 -0.10 29.46
C ASP A 118 -12.59 0.74 29.63
N PRO A 119 -12.68 2.08 29.78
CA PRO A 119 -11.51 2.93 29.95
C PRO A 119 -10.71 2.62 31.22
N LEU A 120 -11.34 2.02 32.26
CA LEU A 120 -10.64 1.60 33.47
C LEU A 120 -9.57 0.55 33.18
N LYS A 121 -9.73 -0.23 32.09
CA LYS A 121 -8.76 -1.24 31.65
C LYS A 121 -7.64 -0.69 30.79
N PHE A 122 -7.68 0.58 30.42
CA PHE A 122 -6.63 1.19 29.61
C PHE A 122 -5.23 1.11 30.25
N PRO A 123 -5.04 1.42 31.56
CA PRO A 123 -3.74 1.24 32.20
C PRO A 123 -3.30 -0.22 32.26
N ASP A 124 -4.21 -1.16 32.56
CA ASP A 124 -3.91 -2.60 32.61
C ASP A 124 -3.40 -3.10 31.24
N MET A 125 -4.13 -2.77 30.17
CA MET A 125 -3.76 -3.11 28.80
C MET A 125 -2.42 -2.50 28.40
N VAL A 126 -2.24 -1.18 28.61
CA VAL A 126 -0.99 -0.50 28.25
C VAL A 126 0.19 -1.06 29.06
N HIS A 127 0.02 -1.37 30.33
CA HIS A 127 1.06 -2.01 31.13
C HIS A 127 1.43 -3.41 30.61
N ALA A 128 0.44 -4.21 30.22
CA ALA A 128 0.67 -5.53 29.63
C ALA A 128 1.41 -5.45 28.29
N PHE A 129 1.11 -4.41 27.49
CA PHE A 129 1.68 -4.25 26.17
C PHE A 129 3.04 -3.55 26.20
N LYS A 130 3.32 -2.69 27.19
CA LYS A 130 4.63 -2.06 27.36
C LYS A 130 5.69 -3.02 27.91
N PRO A 131 6.98 -2.66 27.82
CA PRO A 131 8.06 -3.48 28.36
C PRO A 131 7.85 -3.91 29.82
N ASP A 132 8.36 -5.09 30.16
CA ASP A 132 8.27 -5.69 31.49
C ASP A 132 8.88 -4.78 32.58
N PRO A 133 8.20 -4.60 33.72
CA PRO A 133 8.65 -3.66 34.75
C PRO A 133 9.98 -4.03 35.42
N LEU A 134 10.44 -5.29 35.33
CA LEU A 134 11.70 -5.73 35.92
C LEU A 134 12.86 -5.64 34.93
N THR A 135 12.65 -6.11 33.70
CA THR A 135 13.68 -6.22 32.66
C THR A 135 13.70 -5.05 31.70
N ASN A 136 12.61 -4.28 31.65
CA ASN A 136 12.35 -3.23 30.67
C ASN A 136 12.49 -3.72 29.21
N ALA A 137 12.18 -5.01 28.97
CA ALA A 137 12.17 -5.63 27.66
C ALA A 137 10.73 -5.94 27.22
N GLN A 138 10.49 -5.90 25.91
CA GLN A 138 9.20 -6.30 25.34
C GLN A 138 8.95 -7.80 25.57
N ASP A 139 7.75 -8.16 26.01
CA ASP A 139 7.41 -9.55 26.36
C ASP A 139 6.03 -9.93 25.83
N MET A 140 5.99 -10.90 24.91
CA MET A 140 4.75 -11.40 24.32
C MET A 140 3.94 -12.27 25.27
N GLU A 141 4.55 -12.89 26.29
CA GLU A 141 3.80 -13.62 27.32
C GLU A 141 2.90 -12.65 28.09
N ARG A 142 3.42 -11.49 28.51
CA ARG A 142 2.62 -10.45 29.19
C ARG A 142 1.52 -9.89 28.29
N PHE A 143 1.83 -9.66 27.02
CA PHE A 143 0.86 -9.19 26.03
C PHE A 143 -0.30 -10.20 25.89
N PHE A 144 0.01 -11.47 25.61
CA PHE A 144 -1.01 -12.49 25.38
C PHE A 144 -1.66 -13.02 26.65
N ASP A 145 -1.06 -12.88 27.83
CA ASP A 145 -1.76 -13.17 29.09
C ASP A 145 -2.99 -12.25 29.24
N PHE A 146 -2.81 -10.94 29.07
CA PHE A 146 -3.92 -9.97 29.10
C PHE A 146 -4.94 -10.24 28.00
N VAL A 147 -4.49 -10.44 26.76
CA VAL A 147 -5.38 -10.69 25.60
C VAL A 147 -6.17 -11.98 25.78
N SER A 148 -5.55 -13.05 26.27
CA SER A 148 -6.22 -14.34 26.47
C SER A 148 -7.33 -14.28 27.52
N LEU A 149 -7.26 -13.32 28.45
CA LEU A 149 -8.28 -13.02 29.46
C LEU A 149 -9.25 -11.91 29.06
N SER A 150 -9.08 -11.35 27.86
CA SER A 150 -9.86 -10.23 27.30
C SER A 150 -10.38 -10.62 25.92
N PRO A 151 -11.39 -11.51 25.81
CA PRO A 151 -11.89 -12.02 24.52
C PRO A 151 -12.32 -10.91 23.55
N GLU A 152 -12.72 -9.75 24.07
CA GLU A 152 -13.07 -8.55 23.30
C GLU A 152 -11.93 -8.00 22.42
N ALA A 153 -10.68 -8.34 22.73
CA ALA A 153 -9.52 -7.95 21.95
C ALA A 153 -9.31 -8.82 20.69
N THR A 154 -10.01 -9.96 20.55
CA THR A 154 -9.75 -10.96 19.49
C THR A 154 -9.82 -10.33 18.09
N HIS A 155 -10.78 -9.45 17.85
CA HIS A 155 -10.93 -8.77 16.55
C HIS A 155 -9.78 -7.80 16.28
N MET A 156 -9.39 -7.00 17.27
CA MET A 156 -8.25 -6.09 17.14
C MET A 156 -6.93 -6.83 16.95
N ILE A 157 -6.77 -8.00 17.58
CA ILE A 157 -5.60 -8.87 17.40
C ILE A 157 -5.53 -9.46 16.01
N THR A 158 -6.70 -9.80 15.44
CA THR A 158 -6.81 -10.27 14.04
C THR A 158 -6.27 -9.21 13.08
N PHE A 159 -6.59 -7.93 13.27
CA PHE A 159 -5.98 -6.85 12.48
C PHE A 159 -4.51 -6.61 12.81
N LEU A 160 -4.15 -6.47 14.09
CA LEU A 160 -2.80 -6.10 14.50
C LEU A 160 -1.74 -7.11 14.05
N PHE A 161 -2.05 -8.41 14.06
CA PHE A 161 -1.10 -9.45 13.65
C PHE A 161 -1.14 -9.77 12.16
N SER A 162 -2.11 -9.23 11.41
CA SER A 162 -2.09 -9.21 9.93
C SER A 162 -1.16 -8.11 9.39
N PRO A 163 -0.96 -7.99 8.07
CA PRO A 163 -0.21 -6.87 7.49
C PRO A 163 -0.72 -5.48 7.91
N TRP A 164 -2.01 -5.33 8.22
CA TRP A 164 -2.64 -4.06 8.64
C TRP A 164 -2.06 -3.47 9.95
N GLY A 165 -1.35 -4.27 10.74
CA GLY A 165 -0.63 -3.82 11.93
C GLY A 165 0.71 -3.13 11.65
N ILE A 166 1.17 -3.12 10.39
CA ILE A 166 2.40 -2.46 9.96
C ILE A 166 2.17 -1.70 8.63
N PRO A 167 1.48 -0.54 8.66
CA PRO A 167 1.39 0.30 7.46
C PRO A 167 2.77 0.69 6.93
N ALA A 168 2.91 0.77 5.59
CA ALA A 168 4.18 1.07 4.93
C ALA A 168 4.76 2.44 5.28
N ASN A 169 3.89 3.42 5.48
CA ASN A 169 4.20 4.77 5.95
C ASN A 169 2.87 5.44 6.39
N TYR A 170 2.96 6.69 6.84
CA TYR A 170 1.78 7.40 7.33
C TYR A 170 0.82 7.85 6.23
N ARG A 171 1.30 8.06 4.98
CA ARG A 171 0.47 8.56 3.87
C ARG A 171 -0.36 7.49 3.16
N GLN A 172 -0.04 6.21 3.37
CA GLN A 172 -0.68 5.05 2.75
C GLN A 172 -1.51 4.22 3.73
N MET A 173 -2.04 4.86 4.77
CA MET A 173 -2.92 4.22 5.74
C MET A 173 -4.27 4.93 5.83
N GLN A 174 -5.30 4.15 6.16
CA GLN A 174 -6.59 4.68 6.58
C GLN A 174 -6.47 5.35 7.96
N GLY A 175 -7.50 6.11 8.33
CA GLY A 175 -7.71 6.62 9.67
C GLY A 175 -9.14 6.40 10.14
N SER A 176 -9.35 6.43 11.45
CA SER A 176 -10.66 6.25 12.07
C SER A 176 -10.74 6.93 13.42
N GLY A 177 -11.91 7.50 13.74
CA GLY A 177 -12.21 7.98 15.08
C GLY A 177 -12.31 6.88 16.14
N VAL A 178 -12.43 5.60 15.71
CA VAL A 178 -12.65 4.40 16.53
C VAL A 178 -14.00 4.40 17.25
N ASN A 179 -14.17 5.34 18.17
CA ASN A 179 -15.37 5.50 18.98
C ASN A 179 -16.55 6.01 18.16
N THR A 180 -17.74 5.73 18.67
CA THR A 180 -18.97 6.37 18.20
C THR A 180 -19.11 7.74 18.86
N TYR A 181 -19.42 8.78 18.09
CA TYR A 181 -19.67 10.16 18.53
C TYR A 181 -21.13 10.55 18.27
N LYS A 182 -21.52 11.78 18.61
CA LYS A 182 -22.81 12.35 18.22
C LYS A 182 -22.62 13.62 17.39
N TRP A 183 -23.50 13.79 16.40
CA TRP A 183 -23.73 15.05 15.70
C TRP A 183 -25.09 15.61 16.10
N VAL A 184 -25.15 16.92 16.37
CA VAL A 184 -26.35 17.61 16.83
C VAL A 184 -26.71 18.72 15.85
N ASN A 185 -27.94 18.69 15.32
CA ASN A 185 -28.41 19.69 14.36
C ASN A 185 -29.00 20.96 15.04
N GLN A 186 -29.55 21.87 14.23
CA GLN A 186 -30.11 23.14 14.70
C GLN A 186 -31.29 22.96 15.67
N GLU A 187 -32.05 21.86 15.52
CA GLU A 187 -33.24 21.52 16.31
C GLU A 187 -32.90 20.70 17.57
N GLY A 188 -31.61 20.51 17.88
CA GLY A 188 -31.15 19.74 19.03
C GLY A 188 -31.33 18.22 18.85
N THR A 189 -31.57 17.74 17.63
CA THR A 189 -31.68 16.31 17.33
C THR A 189 -30.27 15.73 17.15
N GLY A 190 -29.98 14.65 17.87
CA GLY A 190 -28.71 13.93 17.84
C GLY A 190 -28.75 12.70 16.93
N VAL A 191 -27.64 12.41 16.25
CA VAL A 191 -27.39 11.15 15.54
C VAL A 191 -26.02 10.61 15.90
N LEU A 192 -25.85 9.29 15.89
CA LEU A 192 -24.59 8.62 16.14
C LEU A 192 -23.68 8.67 14.90
N ILE A 193 -22.38 8.84 15.12
CA ILE A 193 -21.37 9.06 14.06
C ILE A 193 -20.13 8.21 14.28
N LYS A 194 -19.64 7.55 13.23
CA LYS A 194 -18.24 7.08 13.15
C LYS A 194 -17.48 7.82 12.06
N TYR A 195 -16.28 8.28 12.38
CA TYR A 195 -15.41 9.00 11.44
C TYR A 195 -14.38 8.07 10.79
N HIS A 196 -14.11 8.28 9.50
CA HIS A 196 -13.14 7.53 8.69
C HIS A 196 -12.34 8.49 7.82
N TRP A 197 -11.04 8.24 7.69
CA TRP A 197 -10.15 8.91 6.76
C TRP A 197 -9.70 7.92 5.70
N GLU A 198 -10.07 8.17 4.45
CA GLU A 198 -9.77 7.29 3.31
C GLU A 198 -8.74 7.98 2.39
N PRO A 199 -7.58 7.36 2.11
CA PRO A 199 -6.55 7.96 1.28
C PRO A 199 -7.03 8.10 -0.16
N LEU A 200 -6.86 9.28 -0.77
CA LEU A 200 -7.40 9.57 -2.10
C LEU A 200 -6.47 9.15 -3.26
N ASN A 201 -5.17 9.50 -3.16
CA ASN A 201 -4.23 9.30 -4.26
C ASN A 201 -3.12 8.29 -3.92
N GLN A 202 -2.89 8.03 -2.64
CA GLN A 202 -1.72 7.27 -2.18
C GLN A 202 -1.96 5.75 -2.15
N GLY A 203 -3.22 5.31 -2.16
CA GLY A 203 -3.61 3.93 -1.92
C GLY A 203 -3.33 3.47 -0.48
N ILE A 204 -3.64 2.20 -0.20
CA ILE A 204 -3.36 1.56 1.09
C ILE A 204 -2.22 0.56 0.89
N ARG A 205 -1.16 0.66 1.69
CA ARG A 205 0.00 -0.24 1.62
C ARG A 205 0.46 -0.65 3.01
N ASN A 206 0.78 -1.94 3.15
CA ASN A 206 1.26 -2.55 4.39
C ASN A 206 2.57 -3.31 4.15
N LEU A 207 3.39 -3.44 5.20
CA LEU A 207 4.63 -4.22 5.20
C LEU A 207 4.38 -5.64 5.70
N LEU A 208 5.14 -6.59 5.17
CA LEU A 208 5.32 -7.89 5.84
C LEU A 208 6.29 -7.72 7.02
N GLN A 209 6.26 -8.68 7.95
CA GLN A 209 7.16 -8.67 9.11
C GLN A 209 8.64 -8.67 8.71
N LYS A 210 8.97 -9.35 7.60
CA LYS A 210 10.33 -9.38 7.05
C LYS A 210 10.78 -8.00 6.58
N ASP A 211 9.97 -7.30 5.79
CA ASP A 211 10.33 -5.98 5.24
C ASP A 211 10.44 -4.94 6.36
N ALA A 212 9.53 -5.01 7.35
CA ALA A 212 9.58 -4.20 8.54
C ALA A 212 10.91 -4.37 9.30
N SER A 213 11.41 -5.61 9.39
CA SER A 213 12.69 -5.93 10.04
C SER A 213 13.89 -5.42 9.25
N ASP A 214 13.86 -5.56 7.92
CA ASP A 214 14.92 -5.10 7.01
C ASP A 214 15.03 -3.56 7.01
N ILE A 215 13.89 -2.86 6.99
CA ILE A 215 13.81 -1.39 7.08
C ILE A 215 14.30 -0.92 8.44
N GLN A 216 13.83 -1.55 9.53
CA GLN A 216 14.21 -1.18 10.89
C GLN A 216 15.72 -1.22 11.10
N GLY A 217 16.40 -2.22 10.53
CA GLY A 217 17.85 -2.39 10.62
C GLY A 217 18.64 -1.23 10.02
N GLN A 218 18.02 -0.43 9.16
CA GLN A 218 18.67 0.67 8.42
C GLN A 218 18.15 2.04 8.80
N ASN A 219 16.83 2.18 8.85
CA ASN A 219 16.17 3.45 9.13
C ASN A 219 14.89 3.25 9.91
N PHE A 220 15.01 3.38 11.22
CA PHE A 220 13.90 3.31 12.16
C PHE A 220 12.97 4.56 12.10
N ASN A 221 13.31 5.58 11.30
CA ASN A 221 12.54 6.81 11.08
C ASN A 221 11.89 6.91 9.67
N HIS A 222 11.73 5.78 8.97
CA HIS A 222 11.31 5.77 7.56
C HIS A 222 9.98 6.50 7.31
N ALA A 223 8.96 6.30 8.14
CA ALA A 223 7.62 6.87 7.93
C ALA A 223 7.60 8.39 8.20
N THR A 224 8.39 8.86 9.19
CA THR A 224 8.59 10.30 9.41
C THR A 224 9.25 10.96 8.19
N LEU A 225 10.32 10.36 7.66
CA LEU A 225 11.05 10.92 6.52
C LEU A 225 10.25 10.85 5.23
N ASP A 226 9.47 9.78 5.01
CA ASP A 226 8.53 9.68 3.89
C ASP A 226 7.53 10.84 3.89
N LEU A 227 6.84 11.08 5.01
CA LEU A 227 5.90 12.20 5.13
C LEU A 227 6.57 13.55 4.87
N TYR A 228 7.75 13.76 5.47
CA TYR A 228 8.50 15.01 5.33
C TYR A 228 8.89 15.28 3.86
N HIS A 229 9.52 14.30 3.21
CA HIS A 229 9.99 14.46 1.83
C HIS A 229 8.83 14.58 0.83
N ALA A 230 7.73 13.85 1.03
CA ALA A 230 6.55 13.95 0.17
C ALA A 230 6.01 15.39 0.15
N ILE A 231 5.89 16.01 1.33
CA ILE A 231 5.45 17.41 1.44
C ILE A 231 6.48 18.38 0.86
N GLU A 232 7.77 18.18 1.11
CA GLU A 232 8.84 19.03 0.54
C GLU A 232 8.85 19.01 -0.99
N GLN A 233 8.54 17.86 -1.59
CA GLN A 233 8.51 17.65 -3.04
C GLN A 233 7.20 18.06 -3.70
N GLY A 234 6.19 18.46 -2.93
CA GLY A 234 4.86 18.80 -3.44
C GLY A 234 3.96 17.60 -3.73
N ASP A 235 4.34 16.39 -3.33
CA ASP A 235 3.49 15.19 -3.34
C ASP A 235 2.64 15.15 -2.07
N TYR A 236 1.72 16.10 -1.96
CA TYR A 236 0.89 16.30 -0.77
C TYR A 236 -0.02 15.10 -0.52
N PRO A 237 0.05 14.45 0.66
CA PRO A 237 -0.86 13.37 0.97
C PRO A 237 -2.26 13.91 1.26
N GLU A 238 -3.27 13.18 0.76
CA GLU A 238 -4.68 13.59 0.80
C GLU A 238 -5.59 12.48 1.31
N TRP A 239 -6.52 12.84 2.19
CA TRP A 239 -7.55 11.94 2.71
C TRP A 239 -8.94 12.56 2.58
N GLU A 240 -9.93 11.74 2.25
CA GLU A 240 -11.34 12.09 2.36
C GLU A 240 -11.86 11.74 3.75
N LEU A 241 -12.51 12.70 4.41
CA LEU A 241 -13.27 12.46 5.64
C LEU A 241 -14.62 11.88 5.26
N CYS A 242 -14.86 10.64 5.67
CA CYS A 242 -16.15 9.98 5.56
C CYS A 242 -16.77 9.79 6.95
N VAL A 243 -18.10 9.79 7.01
CA VAL A 243 -18.85 9.45 8.21
C VAL A 243 -19.83 8.31 7.94
N GLN A 244 -20.02 7.44 8.93
CA GLN A 244 -21.23 6.62 9.01
C GLN A 244 -22.20 7.29 9.96
N VAL A 245 -23.50 7.21 9.66
CA VAL A 245 -24.57 7.85 10.44
C VAL A 245 -25.59 6.80 10.85
N MET A 246 -25.97 6.81 12.13
CA MET A 246 -26.97 5.92 12.71
C MET A 246 -27.90 6.74 13.63
N GLU A 247 -29.17 6.33 13.77
CA GLU A 247 -30.07 6.95 14.74
C GLU A 247 -29.60 6.66 16.18
N ASP A 248 -29.89 7.57 17.12
CA ASP A 248 -29.51 7.41 18.53
C ASP A 248 -30.61 6.67 19.30
N GLY A 249 -30.70 5.35 19.07
CA GLY A 249 -31.75 4.50 19.62
C GLY A 249 -31.39 3.01 19.67
N GLU A 250 -32.40 2.16 19.89
CA GLU A 250 -32.23 0.70 19.91
C GLU A 250 -32.01 0.14 18.49
N HIS A 251 -31.00 -0.72 18.35
CA HIS A 251 -30.64 -1.38 17.10
C HIS A 251 -30.70 -2.91 17.23
N PRO A 252 -31.89 -3.52 17.34
CA PRO A 252 -32.03 -4.97 17.56
C PRO A 252 -31.56 -5.84 16.38
N GLU A 253 -31.39 -5.25 15.20
CA GLU A 253 -30.82 -5.89 14.01
C GLU A 253 -29.31 -6.16 14.14
N LEU A 254 -28.62 -5.47 15.06
CA LEU A 254 -27.21 -5.68 15.34
C LEU A 254 -27.04 -6.65 16.50
N ASP A 255 -26.17 -7.65 16.33
CA ASP A 255 -25.80 -8.59 17.38
C ASP A 255 -24.74 -8.03 18.37
N PHE A 256 -24.37 -6.78 18.16
CA PHE A 256 -23.47 -5.99 19.00
C PHE A 256 -24.07 -4.62 19.30
N ASP A 257 -23.51 -3.92 20.28
CA ASP A 257 -23.91 -2.56 20.62
C ASP A 257 -23.18 -1.52 19.73
N PRO A 258 -23.87 -0.57 19.07
CA PRO A 258 -23.24 0.47 18.26
C PRO A 258 -22.19 1.32 18.97
N LEU A 259 -22.23 1.39 20.30
CA LEU A 259 -21.30 2.13 21.15
C LEU A 259 -20.10 1.28 21.61
N ASP A 260 -20.00 0.01 21.17
CA ASP A 260 -18.85 -0.86 21.43
C ASP A 260 -17.66 -0.47 20.52
N PRO A 261 -16.55 0.06 21.08
CA PRO A 261 -15.38 0.44 20.28
C PRO A 261 -14.60 -0.75 19.72
N THR A 262 -14.95 -1.98 20.10
CA THR A 262 -14.39 -3.21 19.53
C THR A 262 -15.14 -3.69 18.27
N LYS A 263 -16.09 -2.89 17.76
CA LYS A 263 -16.97 -3.27 16.64
C LYS A 263 -16.94 -2.29 15.48
N LEU A 264 -16.98 -2.86 14.28
CA LEU A 264 -17.22 -2.14 13.03
C LEU A 264 -18.73 -2.04 12.76
N TRP A 265 -19.15 -0.93 12.16
CA TRP A 265 -20.50 -0.80 11.60
C TRP A 265 -20.49 -1.31 10.15
N PRO A 266 -21.39 -2.23 9.76
CA PRO A 266 -21.41 -2.78 8.41
C PRO A 266 -21.62 -1.69 7.35
N PRO A 267 -20.69 -1.49 6.39
CA PRO A 267 -20.81 -0.45 5.38
C PRO A 267 -22.00 -0.65 4.43
N GLU A 268 -22.52 -1.88 4.32
CA GLU A 268 -23.71 -2.20 3.52
C GLU A 268 -25.00 -1.65 4.14
N GLN A 269 -25.01 -1.47 5.47
CA GLN A 269 -26.15 -0.93 6.21
C GLN A 269 -25.95 0.56 6.51
N PHE A 270 -24.71 0.95 6.85
CA PHE A 270 -24.33 2.30 7.21
C PHE A 270 -23.18 2.73 6.29
N PRO A 271 -23.47 3.25 5.09
CA PRO A 271 -22.42 3.57 4.11
C PRO A 271 -21.52 4.71 4.57
N PHE A 272 -20.32 4.76 3.99
CA PHE A 272 -19.38 5.86 4.21
C PHE A 272 -19.84 7.07 3.40
N LEU A 273 -20.23 8.13 4.11
CA LEU A 273 -20.72 9.37 3.52
C LEU A 273 -19.60 10.43 3.52
N PRO A 274 -19.09 10.86 2.36
CA PRO A 274 -18.02 11.86 2.31
C PRO A 274 -18.50 13.24 2.79
N VAL A 275 -17.64 13.93 3.55
CA VAL A 275 -17.93 15.22 4.21
C VAL A 275 -16.92 16.31 3.83
N GLY A 276 -15.70 15.92 3.44
CA GLY A 276 -14.68 16.86 2.99
C GLY A 276 -13.33 16.18 2.75
N LYS A 277 -12.34 16.96 2.33
CA LYS A 277 -10.99 16.49 2.02
C LYS A 277 -9.95 17.20 2.87
N MET A 278 -8.96 16.47 3.38
CA MET A 278 -7.77 17.03 4.01
C MET A 278 -6.55 16.85 3.10
N THR A 279 -5.76 17.91 2.95
CA THR A 279 -4.47 17.91 2.23
C THR A 279 -3.38 18.41 3.18
N LEU A 280 -2.32 17.62 3.42
CA LEU A 280 -1.16 18.05 4.21
C LEU A 280 -0.11 18.65 3.29
N ASN A 281 0.21 19.92 3.48
CA ASN A 281 0.98 20.70 2.51
C ASN A 281 2.15 21.49 3.09
N ARG A 282 2.41 21.37 4.41
CA ARG A 282 3.52 22.08 5.05
C ARG A 282 4.11 21.31 6.22
N ASN A 283 5.41 21.07 6.17
CA ASN A 283 6.18 20.49 7.27
C ASN A 283 6.26 21.46 8.46
N PRO A 284 6.47 20.96 9.69
CA PRO A 284 6.76 21.81 10.84
C PRO A 284 8.08 22.57 10.62
N GLU A 285 8.13 23.81 11.11
CA GLU A 285 9.34 24.62 11.19
C GLU A 285 10.25 24.15 12.34
N ASP A 286 9.65 23.74 13.46
CA ASP A 286 10.37 23.15 14.59
C ASP A 286 9.58 21.98 15.18
N TYR A 287 10.19 20.79 15.13
CA TYR A 287 9.56 19.55 15.61
C TYR A 287 9.14 19.65 17.09
N PHE A 288 9.96 20.24 17.95
CA PHE A 288 9.67 20.28 19.37
C PHE A 288 8.49 21.21 19.70
N ASN A 289 8.48 22.40 19.12
CA ASN A 289 7.46 23.42 19.33
C ASN A 289 6.11 23.07 18.70
N GLU A 290 6.12 22.34 17.60
CA GLU A 290 4.89 22.04 16.85
C GLU A 290 4.45 20.59 17.01
N VAL A 291 5.34 19.61 16.87
CA VAL A 291 4.95 18.19 16.94
C VAL A 291 4.99 17.68 18.38
N GLU A 292 6.08 17.91 19.11
CA GLU A 292 6.22 17.36 20.46
C GLU A 292 5.26 18.05 21.43
N GLN A 293 5.14 19.38 21.38
CA GLN A 293 4.26 20.14 22.27
C GLN A 293 2.78 20.18 21.85
N ALA A 294 2.42 19.65 20.67
CA ALA A 294 1.01 19.52 20.28
C ALA A 294 0.23 18.67 21.27
N ALA A 295 -0.90 19.20 21.72
CA ALA A 295 -1.83 18.59 22.66
C ALA A 295 -3.15 18.33 21.94
N PHE A 296 -3.52 17.06 21.87
CA PHE A 296 -4.81 16.62 21.33
C PHE A 296 -5.67 16.05 22.44
N GLY A 297 -6.99 16.15 22.32
CA GLY A 297 -7.90 15.43 23.22
C GLY A 297 -9.31 15.28 22.68
N THR A 298 -9.92 14.11 22.89
CA THR A 298 -11.31 13.85 22.45
C THR A 298 -12.32 14.82 23.05
N GLY A 299 -12.00 15.39 24.22
CA GLY A 299 -12.78 16.42 24.91
C GLY A 299 -12.85 17.79 24.22
N VAL A 300 -12.04 18.01 23.17
CA VAL A 300 -11.94 19.28 22.46
C VAL A 300 -12.93 19.25 21.30
N LEU A 301 -14.17 19.67 21.58
CA LEU A 301 -15.28 19.71 20.62
C LEU A 301 -15.69 21.15 20.29
N VAL A 302 -16.41 21.30 19.19
CA VAL A 302 -17.13 22.52 18.82
C VAL A 302 -18.63 22.24 18.77
N ASP A 303 -19.44 23.27 18.93
CA ASP A 303 -20.90 23.19 18.89
C ASP A 303 -21.43 22.40 17.68
N GLY A 304 -22.39 21.51 17.92
CA GLY A 304 -22.90 20.57 16.92
C GLY A 304 -22.17 19.22 16.86
N LEU A 305 -21.06 19.07 17.59
CA LEU A 305 -20.38 17.80 17.83
C LEU A 305 -20.48 17.46 19.31
N ASP A 306 -20.78 16.20 19.65
CA ASP A 306 -20.98 15.76 21.03
C ASP A 306 -20.45 14.33 21.26
N PHE A 307 -20.38 13.90 22.51
CA PHE A 307 -20.02 12.55 22.89
C PHE A 307 -21.22 11.61 22.76
N SER A 308 -20.95 10.35 22.42
CA SER A 308 -21.91 9.27 22.68
C SER A 308 -21.69 8.67 24.06
N ASP A 309 -22.52 7.71 24.44
CA ASP A 309 -22.37 6.94 25.67
C ASP A 309 -21.36 5.76 25.56
N ASP A 310 -20.54 5.75 24.50
CA ASP A 310 -19.37 4.87 24.39
C ASP A 310 -18.48 5.05 25.63
N LYS A 311 -18.40 3.98 26.43
CA LYS A 311 -17.72 3.97 27.72
C LYS A 311 -16.24 4.33 27.60
N LEU A 312 -15.58 3.87 26.55
CA LEU A 312 -14.16 4.16 26.31
C LEU A 312 -13.97 5.64 25.95
N LEU A 313 -14.82 6.19 25.09
CA LEU A 313 -14.80 7.62 24.73
C LEU A 313 -14.97 8.52 25.97
N GLN A 314 -15.93 8.19 26.84
CA GLN A 314 -16.19 8.95 28.07
C GLN A 314 -14.94 9.04 28.97
N GLY A 315 -14.25 7.93 29.21
CA GLY A 315 -13.02 7.94 30.00
C GLY A 315 -11.85 8.66 29.33
N ARG A 316 -11.74 8.55 28.00
CA ARG A 316 -10.72 9.25 27.20
C ARG A 316 -10.83 10.76 27.37
N THR A 317 -12.04 11.31 27.35
CA THR A 317 -12.29 12.77 27.46
C THR A 317 -11.67 13.41 28.71
N PHE A 318 -11.63 12.69 29.84
CA PHE A 318 -10.90 13.14 31.04
C PHE A 318 -9.37 13.08 30.86
N SER A 319 -8.86 11.93 30.41
CA SER A 319 -7.42 11.61 30.44
C SER A 319 -6.56 12.58 29.63
N TYR A 320 -7.02 13.00 28.44
CA TYR A 320 -6.20 13.82 27.55
C TYR A 320 -5.81 15.16 28.18
N SER A 321 -6.76 15.92 28.72
CA SER A 321 -6.43 17.23 29.31
C SER A 321 -5.63 17.08 30.62
N ASP A 322 -5.84 16.03 31.40
CA ASP A 322 -5.06 15.76 32.60
C ASP A 322 -3.58 15.53 32.26
N THR A 323 -3.29 14.60 31.34
CA THR A 323 -1.91 14.26 30.99
C THR A 323 -1.13 15.44 30.40
N GLN A 324 -1.77 16.36 29.66
CA GLN A 324 -1.06 17.54 29.14
C GLN A 324 -0.61 18.51 30.24
N ARG A 325 -1.36 18.61 31.35
CA ARG A 325 -0.97 19.47 32.48
C ARG A 325 0.31 18.98 33.14
N HIS A 326 0.54 17.67 33.13
CA HIS A 326 1.80 17.07 33.57
C HIS A 326 2.91 17.22 32.51
N ARG A 327 2.59 16.91 31.25
CA ARG A 327 3.57 16.78 30.16
C ARG A 327 4.11 18.12 29.66
N VAL A 328 3.22 19.07 29.39
CA VAL A 328 3.54 20.36 28.77
C VAL A 328 3.43 21.49 29.78
N GLY A 329 2.41 21.44 30.64
CA GLY A 329 2.19 22.40 31.72
C GLY A 329 0.75 22.90 31.79
N ALA A 330 0.43 23.60 32.88
CA ALA A 330 -0.94 24.04 33.18
C ALA A 330 -1.57 24.94 32.08
N ASN A 331 -0.74 25.74 31.39
CA ASN A 331 -1.17 26.68 30.35
C ASN A 331 -0.85 26.19 28.92
N TYR A 332 -0.79 24.89 28.67
CA TYR A 332 -0.43 24.30 27.36
C TYR A 332 -1.25 24.82 26.16
N LEU A 333 -2.48 25.29 26.40
CA LEU A 333 -3.36 25.88 25.39
C LEU A 333 -2.86 27.23 24.84
N GLN A 334 -1.94 27.90 25.55
CA GLN A 334 -1.34 29.16 25.08
C GLN A 334 -0.20 28.93 24.09
N LEU A 335 0.30 27.70 23.94
CA LEU A 335 1.34 27.41 22.97
C LEU A 335 0.82 27.59 21.53
N PRO A 336 1.60 28.17 20.60
CA PRO A 336 1.12 28.53 19.26
C PRO A 336 0.45 27.40 18.45
N VAL A 337 0.91 26.16 18.61
CA VAL A 337 0.32 24.99 17.93
C VAL A 337 -1.01 24.54 18.57
N ASN A 338 -1.23 24.84 19.85
CA ASN A 338 -2.43 24.44 20.59
C ASN A 338 -3.48 25.57 20.66
N ALA A 339 -3.05 26.82 20.52
CA ALA A 339 -3.92 27.97 20.63
C ALA A 339 -4.93 28.01 19.47
N PRO A 340 -6.21 28.28 19.74
CA PRO A 340 -7.17 28.56 18.68
C PRO A 340 -6.76 29.80 17.88
N LYS A 341 -7.08 29.81 16.58
CA LYS A 341 -6.77 30.95 15.71
C LYS A 341 -7.72 32.13 15.92
N ASN A 342 -8.91 31.85 16.45
CA ASN A 342 -9.87 32.86 16.84
C ASN A 342 -9.68 33.31 18.28
N ARG A 343 -10.13 34.54 18.52
CA ARG A 343 -10.02 35.18 19.83
C ARG A 343 -10.84 34.42 20.87
N VAL A 344 -10.20 34.06 21.98
CA VAL A 344 -10.83 33.46 23.16
C VAL A 344 -11.04 34.52 24.24
N ALA A 345 -12.11 34.37 25.03
CA ALA A 345 -12.35 35.17 26.23
C ALA A 345 -12.78 34.24 27.36
N THR A 346 -12.02 34.18 28.45
CA THR A 346 -12.38 33.38 29.62
C THR A 346 -12.04 34.09 30.93
N ASN A 347 -12.57 33.57 32.04
CA ASN A 347 -12.21 33.99 33.38
C ASN A 347 -11.03 33.19 33.98
N GLN A 348 -10.39 32.29 33.22
CA GLN A 348 -9.27 31.49 33.70
C GLN A 348 -8.00 32.36 33.86
N SER A 349 -7.28 32.21 34.97
CA SER A 349 -6.05 32.97 35.24
C SER A 349 -5.09 32.23 36.18
N GLY A 350 -3.80 32.57 36.14
CA GLY A 350 -2.75 31.93 36.94
C GLY A 350 -2.10 30.71 36.26
N GLY A 351 -1.43 29.87 37.06
CA GLY A 351 -0.77 28.65 36.59
C GLY A 351 0.66 28.86 36.08
N GLN A 352 1.40 27.76 35.98
CA GLN A 352 2.79 27.75 35.52
C GLN A 352 2.89 28.30 34.09
N MET A 353 3.89 29.17 33.85
CA MET A 353 4.20 29.77 32.54
C MET A 353 2.98 30.42 31.85
N GLN A 354 2.09 31.07 32.61
CA GLN A 354 1.05 31.91 32.00
C GLN A 354 1.72 33.07 31.24
N TYR A 355 1.49 33.14 29.93
CA TYR A 355 2.03 34.20 29.07
C TYR A 355 1.01 35.33 28.85
N GLN A 356 -0.27 34.99 28.71
CA GLN A 356 -1.37 35.93 28.48
C GLN A 356 -2.61 35.61 29.34
N VAL A 357 -3.50 36.60 29.46
CA VAL A 357 -4.84 36.46 30.05
C VAL A 357 -5.87 36.75 28.96
N ASP A 358 -6.79 35.82 28.73
CA ASP A 358 -7.80 35.88 27.65
C ASP A 358 -8.93 36.88 27.93
N ARG A 359 -8.60 38.19 27.92
CA ARG A 359 -9.56 39.27 28.20
C ARG A 359 -10.35 39.71 26.98
N ALA A 360 -11.63 40.03 27.16
CA ALA A 360 -12.45 40.77 26.17
C ALA A 360 -12.03 42.23 25.99
N PRO A 361 -12.17 42.83 24.79
CA PRO A 361 -11.94 44.25 24.59
C PRO A 361 -12.83 45.05 25.56
N GLY A 362 -12.21 45.93 26.34
CA GLY A 362 -12.92 46.71 27.35
C GLY A 362 -13.36 45.93 28.60
N GLN A 363 -12.98 44.66 28.77
CA GLN A 363 -13.25 43.92 30.00
C GLN A 363 -12.58 44.61 31.19
N ASN A 364 -13.32 44.77 32.29
CA ASN A 364 -12.80 45.31 33.53
C ASN A 364 -11.65 44.42 34.04
N PRO A 365 -10.41 44.94 34.15
CA PRO A 365 -9.26 44.10 34.47
C PRO A 365 -9.31 43.50 35.88
N HIS A 366 -10.16 44.06 36.75
CA HIS A 366 -10.40 43.64 38.12
C HIS A 366 -11.41 42.48 38.26
N VAL A 367 -11.99 41.99 37.16
CA VAL A 367 -13.00 40.92 37.17
C VAL A 367 -12.51 39.70 36.40
N ASN A 368 -12.40 38.57 37.10
CA ASN A 368 -12.06 37.24 36.60
C ASN A 368 -13.06 36.18 37.09
N TYR A 369 -14.33 36.56 37.22
CA TYR A 369 -15.43 35.72 37.68
C TYR A 369 -16.75 36.17 37.04
N GLU A 370 -17.76 35.31 37.07
CA GLU A 370 -19.12 35.57 36.60
C GLU A 370 -20.14 34.95 37.59
N PRO A 371 -21.29 35.59 37.86
CA PRO A 371 -21.67 36.95 37.45
C PRO A 371 -20.96 38.04 38.26
N SER A 372 -20.83 39.26 37.69
CA SER A 372 -20.26 40.42 38.39
C SER A 372 -21.01 41.72 38.11
N SER A 373 -21.34 42.47 39.16
CA SER A 373 -21.93 43.82 39.06
C SER A 373 -20.92 44.89 38.63
N LEU A 374 -19.62 44.58 38.63
CA LEU A 374 -18.54 45.50 38.22
C LEU A 374 -18.28 45.46 36.70
N GLY A 375 -19.04 44.65 35.96
CA GLY A 375 -18.85 44.38 34.54
C GLY A 375 -17.81 43.29 34.29
N GLY A 376 -18.11 42.32 33.42
CA GLY A 376 -17.28 41.16 33.15
C GLY A 376 -17.78 40.37 31.94
N LEU A 377 -17.21 39.18 31.72
CA LEU A 377 -17.72 38.24 30.73
C LEU A 377 -19.14 37.79 31.10
N LYS A 378 -19.89 37.38 30.07
CA LYS A 378 -21.17 36.72 30.19
C LYS A 378 -21.12 35.42 29.41
N GLU A 379 -21.85 34.41 29.86
CA GLU A 379 -22.07 33.19 29.09
C GLU A 379 -22.57 33.51 27.67
N ALA A 380 -21.98 32.83 26.69
CA ALA A 380 -22.37 32.98 25.30
C ALA A 380 -23.78 32.40 25.09
N ALA A 381 -24.60 33.08 24.28
CA ALA A 381 -25.92 32.56 23.93
C ALA A 381 -25.80 31.26 23.11
N PRO A 382 -26.59 30.21 23.41
CA PRO A 382 -26.66 29.02 22.57
C PRO A 382 -27.07 29.37 21.13
N ARG A 383 -26.49 28.67 20.15
CA ARG A 383 -26.72 28.95 18.73
C ARG A 383 -27.83 28.13 18.09
N GLY A 384 -28.26 27.05 18.74
CA GLY A 384 -29.38 26.23 18.34
C GLY A 384 -30.13 25.72 19.56
N LYS A 385 -31.13 24.88 19.34
CA LYS A 385 -31.84 24.22 20.45
C LYS A 385 -30.90 23.25 21.16
N GLU A 386 -30.96 23.22 22.48
CA GLU A 386 -30.13 22.32 23.30
C GLU A 386 -30.42 20.85 22.93
N HIS A 387 -29.39 20.02 22.95
CA HIS A 387 -29.57 18.57 22.84
C HIS A 387 -29.94 18.02 24.22
N GLU A 388 -31.08 17.35 24.32
CA GLU A 388 -31.64 16.87 25.59
C GLU A 388 -31.83 15.34 25.54
N PRO A 389 -30.75 14.53 25.58
CA PRO A 389 -30.87 13.07 25.54
C PRO A 389 -31.56 12.54 26.81
N LEU A 390 -32.42 11.54 26.65
CA LEU A 390 -33.06 10.85 27.77
C LEU A 390 -32.10 9.82 28.37
N ILE A 391 -31.88 9.90 29.67
CA ILE A 391 -31.12 8.90 30.43
C ILE A 391 -32.06 8.21 31.42
N GLU A 392 -32.22 6.89 31.29
CA GLU A 392 -33.00 6.04 32.18
C GLU A 392 -32.17 4.83 32.65
N GLY A 393 -32.24 4.49 33.93
CA GLY A 393 -31.56 3.32 34.47
C GLY A 393 -31.06 3.48 35.90
N ARG A 394 -30.37 2.45 36.39
CA ARG A 394 -29.64 2.50 37.67
C ARG A 394 -28.18 2.87 37.42
N LEU A 395 -27.60 3.69 38.28
CA LEU A 395 -26.16 3.94 38.27
C LEU A 395 -25.41 2.68 38.73
N VAL A 396 -24.73 1.99 37.81
CA VAL A 396 -24.02 0.72 38.04
C VAL A 396 -22.66 0.70 37.35
N ARG A 397 -21.82 -0.28 37.70
CA ARG A 397 -20.54 -0.56 37.04
C ARG A 397 -20.63 -1.92 36.36
N GLU A 398 -21.12 -1.92 35.12
CA GLU A 398 -21.45 -3.14 34.39
C GLU A 398 -20.84 -3.15 32.99
N LYS A 399 -20.60 -4.36 32.47
CA LYS A 399 -20.16 -4.58 31.09
C LYS A 399 -21.32 -4.34 30.12
N ILE A 400 -21.00 -4.16 28.85
CA ILE A 400 -22.01 -4.14 27.79
C ILE A 400 -22.61 -5.53 27.62
N GLU A 401 -23.91 -5.62 27.30
CA GLU A 401 -24.61 -6.91 27.22
C GLU A 401 -24.35 -7.65 25.89
N ARG A 402 -24.45 -6.95 24.75
CA ARG A 402 -24.26 -7.51 23.41
C ARG A 402 -22.80 -7.43 22.98
N THR A 403 -21.98 -8.38 23.43
CA THR A 403 -20.53 -8.33 23.21
C THR A 403 -20.08 -8.87 21.86
N ASN A 404 -20.67 -9.98 21.39
CA ASN A 404 -20.23 -10.75 20.22
C ASN A 404 -18.70 -10.69 19.98
N ASP A 405 -17.92 -11.25 20.90
CA ASP A 405 -16.47 -11.05 20.93
C ASP A 405 -15.72 -11.66 19.72
N PHE A 406 -16.34 -12.61 19.01
CA PHE A 406 -15.66 -13.44 18.01
C PHE A 406 -16.21 -13.32 16.59
N GLY A 407 -17.48 -12.93 16.40
CA GLY A 407 -18.12 -12.93 15.08
C GLY A 407 -17.37 -12.11 14.04
N GLN A 408 -17.13 -10.82 14.33
CA GLN A 408 -16.42 -9.93 13.40
C GLN A 408 -14.94 -10.30 13.20
N ALA A 409 -14.30 -10.93 14.20
CA ALA A 409 -12.95 -11.46 14.04
C ALA A 409 -12.91 -12.57 12.98
N GLY A 410 -13.91 -13.47 13.03
CA GLY A 410 -14.09 -14.51 12.02
C GLY A 410 -14.40 -13.96 10.64
N ASP A 411 -15.30 -12.97 10.54
CA ASP A 411 -15.63 -12.32 9.28
C ASP A 411 -14.40 -11.66 8.66
N THR A 412 -13.59 -10.97 9.48
CA THR A 412 -12.35 -10.33 9.04
C THR A 412 -11.32 -11.36 8.56
N TYR A 413 -11.13 -12.45 9.30
CA TYR A 413 -10.23 -13.53 8.90
C TYR A 413 -10.61 -14.14 7.54
N ARG A 414 -11.91 -14.35 7.31
CA ARG A 414 -12.43 -14.86 6.03
C ARG A 414 -12.30 -13.85 4.89
N ALA A 415 -12.37 -12.56 5.19
CA ALA A 415 -12.25 -11.48 4.21
C ALA A 415 -10.80 -11.24 3.75
N PHE A 416 -9.80 -11.60 4.55
CA PHE A 416 -8.40 -11.48 4.15
C PHE A 416 -8.06 -12.32 2.92
N GLU A 417 -7.05 -11.89 2.16
CA GLU A 417 -6.44 -12.71 1.13
C GLU A 417 -5.68 -13.89 1.75
N ASP A 418 -5.40 -14.95 0.97
CA ASP A 418 -4.69 -16.12 1.47
C ASP A 418 -3.32 -15.76 2.08
N TRP A 419 -2.57 -14.87 1.41
CA TRP A 419 -1.27 -14.41 1.90
C TRP A 419 -1.37 -13.55 3.17
N GLU A 420 -2.45 -12.77 3.34
CA GLU A 420 -2.69 -12.00 4.56
C GLU A 420 -3.04 -12.93 5.74
N ARG A 421 -3.82 -13.99 5.48
CA ARG A 421 -4.06 -15.06 6.46
C ARG A 421 -2.76 -15.78 6.81
N ASP A 422 -1.93 -16.12 5.84
CA ASP A 422 -0.64 -16.76 6.07
C ASP A 422 0.28 -15.91 6.97
N GLU A 423 0.39 -14.62 6.65
CA GLU A 423 1.16 -13.66 7.44
C GLU A 423 0.59 -13.51 8.86
N LEU A 424 -0.74 -13.40 9.00
CA LEU A 424 -1.41 -13.37 10.31
C LEU A 424 -1.09 -14.59 11.15
N ILE A 425 -1.20 -15.79 10.57
CA ILE A 425 -0.93 -17.06 11.27
C ILE A 425 0.55 -17.12 11.68
N SER A 426 1.48 -16.80 10.78
CA SER A 426 2.91 -16.81 11.09
C SER A 426 3.25 -15.89 12.25
N ASN A 427 2.78 -14.64 12.20
CA ASN A 427 3.05 -13.65 13.23
C ASN A 427 2.45 -14.05 14.59
N LEU A 428 1.25 -14.64 14.60
CA LEU A 428 0.63 -15.15 15.83
C LEU A 428 1.37 -16.35 16.40
N VAL A 429 1.79 -17.30 15.55
CA VAL A 429 2.56 -18.47 15.97
C VAL A 429 3.88 -18.03 16.60
N ASP A 430 4.62 -17.13 15.96
CA ASP A 430 5.90 -16.63 16.47
C ASP A 430 5.75 -15.97 17.85
N ALA A 431 4.72 -15.13 18.01
CA ALA A 431 4.50 -14.44 19.26
C ALA A 431 3.99 -15.38 20.38
N LEU A 432 3.08 -16.30 20.07
CA LEU A 432 2.51 -17.26 21.03
C LEU A 432 3.47 -18.40 21.38
N ALA A 433 4.45 -18.71 20.52
CA ALA A 433 5.43 -19.78 20.75
C ALA A 433 6.31 -19.55 21.99
N THR A 434 6.38 -18.32 22.49
CA THR A 434 7.11 -17.95 23.72
C THR A 434 6.24 -17.99 24.99
N CYS A 435 4.91 -18.01 24.85
CA CYS A 435 3.97 -17.92 25.96
C CYS A 435 3.78 -19.28 26.68
N LYS A 436 3.33 -19.29 27.93
CA LYS A 436 2.90 -20.54 28.61
C LYS A 436 1.79 -21.31 27.88
N PRO A 437 1.73 -22.65 28.02
CA PRO A 437 0.72 -23.48 27.35
C PRO A 437 -0.73 -23.06 27.60
N ASP A 438 -1.09 -22.64 28.82
CA ASP A 438 -2.46 -22.24 29.15
C ASP A 438 -2.89 -20.96 28.42
N ILE A 439 -1.96 -20.03 28.17
CA ILE A 439 -2.20 -18.84 27.35
C ILE A 439 -2.42 -19.26 25.89
N ARG A 440 -1.60 -20.16 25.35
CA ARG A 440 -1.73 -20.67 23.98
C ARG A 440 -3.08 -21.36 23.78
N GLU A 441 -3.48 -22.21 24.71
CA GLU A 441 -4.77 -22.93 24.68
C GLU A 441 -5.96 -21.97 24.69
N ARG A 442 -5.93 -20.93 25.55
CA ARG A 442 -6.97 -19.89 25.56
C ARG A 442 -7.04 -19.15 24.22
N MET A 443 -5.90 -18.76 23.66
CA MET A 443 -5.87 -18.03 22.39
C MET A 443 -6.34 -18.88 21.20
N ILE A 444 -5.91 -20.14 21.12
CA ILE A 444 -6.41 -21.10 20.12
C ILE A 444 -7.94 -21.23 20.24
N SER A 445 -8.47 -21.31 21.46
CA SER A 445 -9.91 -21.37 21.71
C SER A 445 -10.65 -20.13 21.20
N HIS A 446 -10.12 -18.93 21.44
CA HIS A 446 -10.70 -17.68 20.93
C HIS A 446 -10.70 -17.64 19.40
N PHE A 447 -9.59 -18.00 18.77
CA PHE A 447 -9.50 -18.06 17.31
C PHE A 447 -10.43 -19.13 16.72
N THR A 448 -10.59 -20.27 17.39
CA THR A 448 -11.53 -21.34 16.97
C THR A 448 -12.99 -20.87 17.05
N GLN A 449 -13.34 -20.08 18.07
CA GLN A 449 -14.67 -19.49 18.20
C GLN A 449 -14.95 -18.42 17.14
N ALA A 450 -13.91 -17.73 16.66
CA ALA A 450 -14.01 -16.79 15.53
C ALA A 450 -14.16 -17.55 14.20
N ASP A 451 -13.28 -18.53 13.94
CA ASP A 451 -13.33 -19.39 12.77
C ASP A 451 -12.56 -20.71 13.04
N ALA A 452 -13.15 -21.85 12.64
CA ALA A 452 -12.55 -23.16 12.88
C ALA A 452 -11.21 -23.36 12.16
N ASP A 453 -11.05 -22.78 10.96
CA ASP A 453 -9.80 -22.84 10.21
C ASP A 453 -8.72 -21.99 10.88
N TYR A 454 -9.11 -20.79 11.33
CA TYR A 454 -8.20 -19.86 12.02
C TYR A 454 -7.58 -20.52 13.27
N GLY A 455 -8.41 -21.07 14.16
CA GLY A 455 -7.94 -21.77 15.35
C GLY A 455 -7.06 -22.98 15.03
N ARG A 456 -7.46 -23.80 14.04
CA ARG A 456 -6.71 -24.98 13.60
C ARG A 456 -5.32 -24.62 13.09
N ARG A 457 -5.21 -23.61 12.23
CA ARG A 457 -3.93 -23.20 11.63
C ARG A 457 -2.94 -22.64 12.66
N VAL A 458 -3.41 -21.88 13.65
CA VAL A 458 -2.56 -21.43 14.77
C VAL A 458 -2.09 -22.62 15.61
N ALA A 459 -2.98 -23.58 15.91
CA ALA A 459 -2.63 -24.77 16.68
C ALA A 459 -1.61 -25.67 15.96
N GLU A 460 -1.77 -25.87 14.65
CA GLU A 460 -0.82 -26.62 13.81
C GLU A 460 0.55 -25.94 13.77
N GLY A 461 0.59 -24.62 13.57
CA GLY A 461 1.85 -23.85 13.57
C GLY A 461 2.59 -23.93 14.91
N LEU A 462 1.88 -23.77 16.03
CA LEU A 462 2.47 -23.90 17.37
C LEU A 462 2.98 -25.32 17.66
N SER A 463 2.30 -26.34 17.12
CA SER A 463 2.74 -27.74 17.24
C SER A 463 4.02 -27.99 16.45
N ALA A 464 4.15 -27.41 15.25
CA ALA A 464 5.35 -27.54 14.41
C ALA A 464 6.60 -26.88 15.05
N VAL A 465 6.43 -25.73 15.72
CA VAL A 465 7.52 -25.06 16.47
C VAL A 465 7.97 -25.88 17.69
N SER A 466 7.09 -26.72 18.25
CA SER A 466 7.43 -27.58 19.40
C SER A 466 8.31 -28.78 19.06
N THR A 467 8.56 -29.05 17.77
CA THR A 467 9.24 -30.27 17.29
C THR A 467 10.65 -30.10 16.69
N ASP A 468 11.23 -28.89 16.60
CA ASP A 468 12.63 -28.72 16.16
C ASP A 468 13.26 -27.39 16.62
N ASP A 469 14.59 -27.40 16.83
CA ASP A 469 15.43 -26.36 17.43
C ASP A 469 15.24 -24.91 16.89
N SER A 470 15.35 -23.93 17.79
CA SER A 470 15.24 -22.48 17.54
C SER A 470 16.24 -21.95 16.48
N PRO A 471 15.83 -21.14 15.49
CA PRO A 471 16.76 -20.48 14.58
C PRO A 471 17.21 -19.10 15.12
N THR A 472 18.51 -18.93 15.29
CA THR A 472 19.17 -17.61 15.36
C THR A 472 19.30 -17.00 13.97
N VAL A 473 18.65 -15.86 13.72
CA VAL A 473 18.79 -15.09 12.46
C VAL A 473 20.00 -14.15 12.55
N GLN A 474 20.90 -14.26 11.56
CA GLN A 474 21.96 -13.29 11.27
C GLN A 474 21.56 -12.43 10.07
N PRO A 475 21.78 -11.09 10.07
CA PRO A 475 21.43 -10.25 8.94
C PRO A 475 22.49 -10.27 7.83
N LYS A 476 22.05 -10.32 6.56
CA LYS A 476 22.84 -10.03 5.36
C LYS A 476 22.09 -9.07 4.43
N HIS A 477 22.72 -7.90 4.21
CA HIS A 477 22.57 -6.89 3.14
C HIS A 477 21.26 -6.09 2.95
N GLU A 478 21.47 -4.82 2.59
CA GLU A 478 20.67 -3.60 2.82
C GLU A 478 19.72 -3.19 1.67
N PRO A 479 18.43 -2.89 1.93
CA PRO A 479 17.56 -2.10 1.00
C PRO A 479 17.24 -0.63 1.40
N THR A 480 17.25 0.31 0.44
CA THR A 480 16.97 1.75 0.66
C THR A 480 15.47 2.12 0.76
N VAL A 481 15.15 3.37 1.14
CA VAL A 481 13.78 3.91 1.32
C VAL A 481 12.87 3.74 0.09
N GLU A 482 13.42 3.72 -1.13
CA GLU A 482 12.65 3.48 -2.38
C GLU A 482 12.25 2.00 -2.57
N GLN A 483 12.89 1.05 -1.88
CA GLN A 483 12.55 -0.38 -1.90
C GLN A 483 11.34 -0.70 -1.01
N ALA A 484 11.15 0.01 0.11
CA ALA A 484 9.96 -0.16 0.97
C ALA A 484 8.62 0.10 0.25
N ALA A 485 8.60 1.03 -0.70
CA ALA A 485 7.44 1.28 -1.56
C ALA A 485 7.26 0.24 -2.68
N ARG A 486 8.32 -0.50 -3.05
CA ARG A 486 8.29 -1.55 -4.08
C ARG A 486 7.96 -2.93 -3.50
N ASP A 487 8.39 -3.19 -2.27
CA ASP A 487 8.28 -4.49 -1.60
C ASP A 487 7.01 -4.61 -0.73
N SER A 488 6.26 -3.51 -0.52
CA SER A 488 4.96 -3.53 0.16
C SER A 488 3.83 -4.04 -0.75
N HIS A 489 2.82 -4.69 -0.17
CA HIS A 489 1.66 -5.21 -0.90
C HIS A 489 0.49 -4.21 -0.87
N GLU A 490 -0.22 -4.09 -1.99
CA GLU A 490 -1.56 -3.47 -2.02
C GLU A 490 -2.53 -4.40 -1.29
N ALA A 491 -3.29 -3.85 -0.34
CA ALA A 491 -4.40 -4.56 0.30
C ALA A 491 -5.71 -4.19 -0.40
N ASP A 492 -6.50 -5.17 -0.80
CA ASP A 492 -7.75 -4.99 -1.56
C ASP A 492 -8.92 -4.66 -0.60
N PRO A 493 -9.53 -3.46 -0.68
CA PRO A 493 -10.61 -3.04 0.21
C PRO A 493 -11.98 -3.57 -0.26
N THR A 494 -12.16 -4.90 -0.40
CA THR A 494 -13.45 -5.45 -0.88
C THR A 494 -14.56 -5.44 0.16
N ALA A 495 -15.06 -4.24 0.47
CA ALA A 495 -16.48 -4.00 0.66
C ALA A 495 -17.06 -3.50 -0.69
N LEU A 496 -18.09 -4.17 -1.20
CA LEU A 496 -18.61 -4.03 -2.57
C LEU A 496 -19.12 -2.63 -2.89
N ALA A 497 -18.62 -2.03 -3.98
CA ALA A 497 -19.15 -0.76 -4.49
C ALA A 497 -20.38 -1.00 -5.39
N ALA A 498 -21.43 -0.19 -5.22
CA ALA A 498 -22.58 -0.22 -6.13
C ALA A 498 -22.14 0.05 -7.58
N GLY A 499 -22.55 -0.81 -8.52
CA GLY A 499 -22.24 -0.69 -9.95
C GLY A 499 -21.15 -1.63 -10.48
N ASP A 500 -20.56 -2.48 -9.63
CA ASP A 500 -19.71 -3.58 -10.07
C ASP A 500 -20.55 -4.74 -10.65
N LEU A 501 -19.95 -5.50 -11.57
CA LEU A 501 -20.63 -6.56 -12.32
C LEU A 501 -19.89 -7.89 -12.17
N TYR A 502 -20.64 -8.97 -11.96
CA TYR A 502 -20.14 -10.34 -11.96
C TYR A 502 -20.43 -11.00 -13.30
N VAL A 503 -19.40 -11.65 -13.84
CA VAL A 503 -19.43 -12.36 -15.10
C VAL A 503 -19.01 -13.81 -14.85
N ALA A 504 -19.70 -14.76 -15.47
CA ALA A 504 -19.39 -16.18 -15.37
C ALA A 504 -19.45 -16.84 -16.76
N PRO A 505 -18.78 -18.00 -16.99
CA PRO A 505 -18.80 -18.66 -18.29
C PRO A 505 -20.20 -18.94 -18.86
N GLY A 506 -21.16 -19.28 -17.99
CA GLY A 506 -22.57 -19.48 -18.34
C GLY A 506 -23.47 -18.28 -18.06
N GLY A 507 -22.91 -17.10 -17.82
CA GLY A 507 -23.66 -15.89 -17.52
C GLY A 507 -24.52 -15.45 -18.71
N SER A 508 -25.75 -14.99 -18.45
CA SER A 508 -26.69 -14.53 -19.48
C SER A 508 -26.72 -13.00 -19.54
N ALA A 509 -26.81 -12.42 -20.75
CA ALA A 509 -27.00 -10.98 -20.92
C ALA A 509 -28.31 -10.46 -20.27
N SER A 510 -29.30 -11.34 -20.05
CA SER A 510 -30.53 -11.00 -19.33
C SER A 510 -30.35 -10.89 -17.81
N ASN A 511 -29.23 -11.39 -17.28
CA ASN A 511 -28.97 -11.39 -15.85
C ASN A 511 -28.42 -10.03 -15.40
N PRO A 512 -28.73 -9.60 -14.17
CA PRO A 512 -28.36 -8.28 -13.65
C PRO A 512 -26.85 -8.11 -13.37
N GLY A 513 -26.03 -9.16 -13.49
CA GLY A 513 -24.61 -9.07 -13.19
C GLY A 513 -24.30 -9.10 -11.70
N THR A 514 -25.15 -9.74 -10.89
CA THR A 514 -24.88 -9.95 -9.46
C THR A 514 -24.11 -11.26 -9.24
N LEU A 515 -23.50 -11.43 -8.07
CA LEU A 515 -22.75 -12.65 -7.74
C LEU A 515 -23.57 -13.94 -7.92
N THR A 516 -24.85 -13.90 -7.52
CA THR A 516 -25.79 -15.04 -7.61
C THR A 516 -26.48 -15.16 -8.97
N SER A 517 -26.42 -14.11 -9.79
CA SER A 517 -26.99 -14.09 -11.14
C SER A 517 -26.06 -13.32 -12.08
N PRO A 518 -24.89 -13.92 -12.43
CA PRO A 518 -23.86 -13.25 -13.20
C PRO A 518 -24.30 -13.05 -14.66
N THR A 519 -23.83 -11.96 -15.26
CA THR A 519 -24.11 -11.62 -16.65
C THR A 519 -23.02 -12.17 -17.60
N SER A 520 -23.24 -12.08 -18.91
CA SER A 520 -22.21 -12.44 -19.90
C SER A 520 -21.13 -11.36 -20.00
N LEU A 521 -19.89 -11.72 -20.32
CA LEU A 521 -18.79 -10.76 -20.52
C LEU A 521 -19.14 -9.67 -21.54
N ALA A 522 -19.71 -10.06 -22.68
CA ALA A 522 -20.10 -9.13 -23.74
C ALA A 522 -21.07 -8.06 -23.21
N ASN A 523 -22.08 -8.48 -22.45
CA ASN A 523 -23.02 -7.55 -21.83
C ASN A 523 -22.34 -6.66 -20.77
N ALA A 524 -21.48 -7.22 -19.90
CA ALA A 524 -20.79 -6.43 -18.88
C ALA A 524 -19.91 -5.32 -19.47
N LEU A 525 -19.19 -5.62 -20.56
CA LEU A 525 -18.35 -4.64 -21.26
C LEU A 525 -19.17 -3.45 -21.81
N THR A 526 -20.44 -3.65 -22.16
CA THR A 526 -21.32 -2.55 -22.62
C THR A 526 -21.86 -1.67 -21.50
N GLN A 527 -21.87 -2.16 -20.26
CA GLN A 527 -22.55 -1.51 -19.13
C GLN A 527 -21.59 -0.88 -18.13
N ILE A 528 -20.36 -1.41 -18.03
CA ILE A 528 -19.43 -1.02 -16.98
C ILE A 528 -19.07 0.48 -17.06
N ALA A 529 -19.19 1.19 -15.94
CA ALA A 529 -18.85 2.60 -15.83
C ALA A 529 -17.37 2.79 -15.42
N PRO A 530 -16.73 3.95 -15.71
CA PRO A 530 -15.41 4.27 -15.18
C PRO A 530 -15.35 4.13 -13.65
N GLY A 531 -14.27 3.55 -13.12
CA GLY A 531 -14.09 3.32 -11.69
C GLY A 531 -14.83 2.09 -11.15
N LYS A 532 -15.42 1.26 -12.03
CA LYS A 532 -16.14 0.04 -11.65
C LYS A 532 -15.41 -1.22 -12.13
N THR A 533 -15.76 -2.32 -11.49
CA THR A 533 -15.10 -3.62 -11.66
C THR A 533 -16.04 -4.65 -12.28
N ILE A 534 -15.55 -5.33 -13.31
CA ILE A 534 -16.08 -6.60 -13.79
C ILE A 534 -15.29 -7.72 -13.09
N TYR A 535 -15.96 -8.42 -12.18
CA TYR A 535 -15.45 -9.61 -11.51
C TYR A 535 -15.71 -10.86 -12.36
N LEU A 536 -14.64 -11.44 -12.88
CA LEU A 536 -14.65 -12.68 -13.63
C LEU A 536 -14.64 -13.88 -12.67
N ARG A 537 -15.72 -14.65 -12.69
CA ARG A 537 -15.78 -15.94 -12.02
C ARG A 537 -14.89 -16.95 -12.73
N GLY A 538 -14.37 -17.91 -11.97
CA GLY A 538 -13.51 -18.98 -12.47
C GLY A 538 -14.22 -19.89 -13.47
N GLY A 539 -13.40 -20.53 -14.29
CA GLY A 539 -13.85 -21.43 -15.35
C GLY A 539 -13.58 -20.89 -16.74
N THR A 540 -13.93 -21.69 -17.75
CA THR A 540 -13.55 -21.45 -19.14
C THR A 540 -14.64 -20.71 -19.91
N TYR A 541 -14.31 -19.52 -20.37
CA TYR A 541 -15.10 -18.70 -21.29
C TYR A 541 -14.68 -19.04 -22.72
N SER A 542 -15.52 -19.81 -23.42
CA SER A 542 -15.24 -20.22 -24.80
C SER A 542 -15.67 -19.14 -25.79
N PHE A 543 -14.76 -18.72 -26.65
CA PHE A 543 -15.00 -17.71 -27.67
C PHE A 543 -14.63 -18.22 -29.06
N SER A 544 -15.52 -18.02 -30.03
CA SER A 544 -15.25 -18.25 -31.45
C SER A 544 -14.95 -16.96 -32.22
N GLU A 545 -15.01 -15.81 -31.55
CA GLU A 545 -14.82 -14.47 -32.10
C GLU A 545 -13.96 -13.63 -31.15
N THR A 546 -13.38 -12.53 -31.63
CA THR A 546 -12.55 -11.61 -30.84
C THR A 546 -13.38 -10.88 -29.79
N VAL A 547 -12.90 -10.83 -28.55
CA VAL A 547 -13.48 -9.99 -27.50
C VAL A 547 -12.85 -8.61 -27.57
N THR A 548 -13.63 -7.58 -27.89
CA THR A 548 -13.10 -6.21 -28.05
C THR A 548 -13.55 -5.29 -26.92
N ILE A 549 -12.59 -4.67 -26.24
CA ILE A 549 -12.79 -3.47 -25.43
C ILE A 549 -12.63 -2.28 -26.36
N GLU A 550 -13.76 -1.73 -26.79
CA GLU A 550 -13.81 -0.66 -27.78
C GLU A 550 -13.08 0.61 -27.35
N ARG A 551 -12.60 1.40 -28.32
CA ARG A 551 -11.86 2.64 -28.05
C ARG A 551 -12.67 3.68 -27.25
N GLY A 552 -13.99 3.72 -27.46
CA GLY A 552 -14.88 4.59 -26.68
C GLY A 552 -15.17 4.07 -25.27
N ASN A 553 -14.75 2.83 -24.96
CA ASN A 553 -14.96 2.19 -23.68
C ASN A 553 -13.72 2.38 -22.79
N SER A 554 -13.44 3.61 -22.38
CA SER A 554 -12.27 3.95 -21.57
C SER A 554 -12.63 4.28 -20.13
N GLY A 555 -11.69 4.04 -19.21
CA GLY A 555 -11.69 4.66 -17.89
C GLY A 555 -11.12 6.08 -17.92
N THR A 556 -10.74 6.60 -16.76
CA THR A 556 -9.96 7.85 -16.63
C THR A 556 -8.76 7.63 -15.71
N SER A 557 -7.85 8.60 -15.63
CA SER A 557 -6.65 8.52 -14.78
C SER A 557 -6.95 8.32 -13.28
N GLY A 558 -8.13 8.72 -12.81
CA GLY A 558 -8.58 8.50 -11.43
C GLY A 558 -9.68 7.45 -11.28
N GLN A 559 -10.20 6.90 -12.38
CA GLN A 559 -11.31 5.95 -12.39
C GLN A 559 -11.11 4.92 -13.51
N ARG A 560 -10.10 4.05 -13.35
CA ARG A 560 -9.87 2.93 -14.27
C ARG A 560 -11.08 2.01 -14.28
N LYS A 561 -11.35 1.37 -15.42
CA LYS A 561 -12.28 0.25 -15.49
C LYS A 561 -11.50 -1.02 -15.22
N ASN A 562 -12.08 -1.94 -14.46
CA ASN A 562 -11.36 -3.14 -14.03
C ASN A 562 -12.02 -4.40 -14.60
N LEU A 563 -11.22 -5.33 -15.07
CA LEU A 563 -11.60 -6.69 -15.47
C LEU A 563 -10.70 -7.67 -14.71
N VAL A 564 -11.21 -8.19 -13.59
CA VAL A 564 -10.38 -8.89 -12.61
C VAL A 564 -10.96 -10.24 -12.27
N ALA A 565 -10.11 -11.23 -12.02
CA ALA A 565 -10.53 -12.47 -11.39
C ALA A 565 -11.23 -12.21 -10.05
N TYR A 566 -12.28 -12.97 -9.75
CA TYR A 566 -12.97 -12.88 -8.48
C TYR A 566 -12.26 -13.69 -7.40
N GLY A 567 -11.66 -13.01 -6.41
CA GLY A 567 -10.85 -13.66 -5.38
C GLY A 567 -9.69 -14.47 -5.98
N SER A 568 -9.50 -15.71 -5.53
CA SER A 568 -8.50 -16.64 -6.06
C SER A 568 -9.00 -17.51 -7.22
N GLU A 569 -10.20 -17.23 -7.76
CA GLU A 569 -10.75 -17.99 -8.88
C GLU A 569 -9.92 -17.76 -10.17
N LYS A 570 -9.91 -18.76 -11.06
CA LYS A 570 -9.11 -18.74 -12.30
C LYS A 570 -10.01 -18.64 -13.54
N PRO A 571 -10.28 -17.45 -14.07
CA PRO A 571 -10.98 -17.30 -15.35
C PRO A 571 -10.04 -17.61 -16.52
N VAL A 572 -10.53 -18.40 -17.47
CA VAL A 572 -9.80 -18.76 -18.69
C VAL A 572 -10.57 -18.29 -19.91
N PHE A 573 -9.99 -17.38 -20.70
CA PHE A 573 -10.52 -17.02 -22.01
C PHE A 573 -9.93 -17.98 -23.04
N ASP A 574 -10.76 -18.90 -23.51
CA ASP A 574 -10.37 -19.95 -24.46
C ASP A 574 -10.92 -19.61 -25.84
N PHE A 575 -10.00 -19.22 -26.72
CA PHE A 575 -10.27 -18.84 -28.09
C PHE A 575 -10.01 -19.98 -29.08
N SER A 576 -9.79 -21.22 -28.62
CA SER A 576 -9.44 -22.36 -29.49
C SER A 576 -10.48 -22.70 -30.57
N ALA A 577 -11.69 -22.12 -30.48
CA ALA A 577 -12.74 -22.23 -31.49
C ALA A 577 -12.65 -21.15 -32.60
N GLN A 578 -11.79 -20.14 -32.46
CA GLN A 578 -11.50 -19.16 -33.50
C GLN A 578 -10.78 -19.81 -34.68
N ALA A 579 -11.13 -19.40 -35.90
CA ALA A 579 -10.33 -19.76 -37.08
C ALA A 579 -9.00 -19.00 -37.07
N PHE A 580 -7.95 -19.58 -37.65
CA PHE A 580 -6.67 -18.89 -37.82
C PHE A 580 -6.80 -17.80 -38.89
N ALA A 581 -6.57 -16.55 -38.51
CA ALA A 581 -6.54 -15.39 -39.39
C ALA A 581 -5.97 -14.18 -38.64
N SER A 582 -5.22 -13.31 -39.31
CA SER A 582 -4.56 -12.13 -38.72
C SER A 582 -5.48 -11.05 -38.12
N THR A 583 -6.79 -11.24 -38.21
CA THR A 583 -7.81 -10.41 -37.57
C THR A 583 -8.45 -11.06 -36.35
N ASN A 584 -8.23 -12.36 -36.13
CA ASN A 584 -8.89 -13.16 -35.11
C ASN A 584 -8.05 -13.18 -33.83
N ARG A 585 -7.91 -12.00 -33.23
CA ARG A 585 -7.24 -11.82 -31.94
C ARG A 585 -8.11 -12.35 -30.82
N GLY A 586 -7.51 -12.71 -29.69
CA GLY A 586 -8.24 -13.10 -28.48
C GLY A 586 -8.91 -11.88 -27.83
N LEU A 587 -8.25 -11.30 -26.83
CA LEU A 587 -8.71 -10.06 -26.18
C LEU A 587 -8.09 -8.84 -26.86
N GLN A 588 -8.91 -8.04 -27.53
CA GLN A 588 -8.49 -6.80 -28.19
C GLN A 588 -8.85 -5.58 -27.36
N MET A 589 -7.85 -4.86 -26.85
CA MET A 589 -7.99 -3.73 -25.94
C MET A 589 -7.69 -2.40 -26.65
N PHE A 590 -8.73 -1.76 -27.18
CA PHE A 590 -8.62 -0.44 -27.81
C PHE A 590 -8.95 0.71 -26.86
N GLY A 591 -9.67 0.45 -25.77
CA GLY A 591 -9.94 1.44 -24.71
C GLY A 591 -8.70 1.80 -23.92
N ASP A 592 -8.74 2.97 -23.28
CA ASP A 592 -7.70 3.49 -22.39
C ASP A 592 -8.08 3.29 -20.92
N TYR A 593 -7.09 3.32 -20.02
CA TYR A 593 -7.29 3.27 -18.56
C TYR A 593 -8.06 2.03 -18.06
N TRP A 594 -7.68 0.84 -18.53
CA TRP A 594 -8.14 -0.43 -18.00
C TRP A 594 -7.12 -1.08 -17.06
N LEU A 595 -7.61 -1.74 -16.02
CA LEU A 595 -6.90 -2.77 -15.28
C LEU A 595 -7.45 -4.15 -15.71
N VAL A 596 -6.58 -5.05 -16.16
CA VAL A 596 -6.93 -6.47 -16.35
C VAL A 596 -6.04 -7.31 -15.45
N LYS A 597 -6.61 -8.14 -14.58
CA LYS A 597 -5.84 -8.87 -13.56
C LYS A 597 -6.28 -10.32 -13.40
N GLY A 598 -5.30 -11.23 -13.33
CA GLY A 598 -5.52 -12.64 -12.97
C GLY A 598 -6.24 -13.45 -14.04
N LEU A 599 -5.97 -13.18 -15.31
CA LEU A 599 -6.65 -13.79 -16.45
C LEU A 599 -5.72 -14.74 -17.21
N GLU A 600 -6.20 -15.95 -17.50
CA GLU A 600 -5.59 -16.86 -18.48
C GLU A 600 -6.23 -16.61 -19.86
N VAL A 601 -5.43 -16.49 -20.92
CA VAL A 601 -5.86 -16.30 -22.30
C VAL A 601 -5.14 -17.30 -23.20
N LYS A 602 -5.89 -18.10 -23.95
CA LYS A 602 -5.28 -19.12 -24.80
C LYS A 602 -6.01 -19.38 -26.11
N GLY A 603 -5.29 -19.99 -27.06
CA GLY A 603 -5.87 -20.57 -28.27
C GLY A 603 -6.34 -19.55 -29.29
N ALA A 604 -5.94 -18.27 -29.19
CA ALA A 604 -6.38 -17.25 -30.14
C ALA A 604 -5.90 -17.55 -31.56
N GLY A 605 -6.73 -17.16 -32.54
CA GLY A 605 -6.44 -17.37 -33.96
C GLY A 605 -5.35 -16.47 -34.54
N ASP A 606 -4.85 -15.54 -33.72
CA ASP A 606 -3.80 -14.54 -33.95
C ASP A 606 -3.15 -14.24 -32.58
N ASN A 607 -3.03 -12.97 -32.18
CA ASN A 607 -2.51 -12.60 -30.85
C ASN A 607 -3.46 -13.04 -29.72
N GLY A 608 -2.89 -13.48 -28.58
CA GLY A 608 -3.68 -13.76 -27.37
C GLY A 608 -4.37 -12.51 -26.84
N ILE A 609 -3.57 -11.46 -26.58
CA ILE A 609 -4.05 -10.12 -26.23
C ILE A 609 -3.41 -9.09 -27.16
N PHE A 610 -4.23 -8.21 -27.74
CA PHE A 610 -3.78 -7.11 -28.58
C PHE A 610 -4.15 -5.76 -27.96
N ILE A 611 -3.16 -4.93 -27.62
CA ILE A 611 -3.36 -3.65 -26.93
C ILE A 611 -3.13 -2.51 -27.92
N GLY A 612 -4.22 -1.82 -28.25
CA GLY A 612 -4.22 -0.60 -29.07
C GLY A 612 -4.48 0.70 -28.31
N GLY A 613 -4.94 0.62 -27.06
CA GLY A 613 -5.13 1.76 -26.17
C GLY A 613 -3.89 2.13 -25.33
N SER A 614 -4.02 3.16 -24.50
CA SER A 614 -2.98 3.73 -23.65
C SER A 614 -3.37 3.70 -22.17
N TYR A 615 -2.37 3.81 -21.29
CA TYR A 615 -2.57 3.85 -19.83
C TYR A 615 -3.27 2.62 -19.24
N ASN A 616 -3.24 1.50 -19.96
CA ASN A 616 -3.77 0.21 -19.49
C ASN A 616 -2.73 -0.51 -18.63
N ARG A 617 -3.20 -1.29 -17.66
CA ARG A 617 -2.39 -2.12 -16.79
C ARG A 617 -2.88 -3.55 -16.84
N LEU A 618 -2.02 -4.47 -17.24
CA LEU A 618 -2.29 -5.91 -17.30
C LEU A 618 -1.40 -6.60 -16.27
N GLU A 619 -2.01 -7.26 -15.30
CA GLU A 619 -1.31 -7.90 -14.19
C GLU A 619 -1.59 -9.39 -14.11
N GLN A 620 -0.56 -10.18 -13.86
CA GLN A 620 -0.71 -11.62 -13.63
C GLN A 620 -1.48 -12.32 -14.76
N ILE A 621 -1.26 -11.88 -16.01
CA ILE A 621 -1.86 -12.52 -17.18
C ILE A 621 -1.05 -13.76 -17.53
N GLU A 622 -1.74 -14.82 -17.91
CA GLU A 622 -1.14 -16.02 -18.50
C GLU A 622 -1.62 -16.16 -19.94
N ALA A 623 -0.74 -15.90 -20.91
CA ALA A 623 -1.08 -15.93 -22.32
C ALA A 623 -0.34 -17.07 -23.03
N HIS A 624 -1.06 -18.07 -23.54
CA HIS A 624 -0.38 -19.25 -24.10
C HIS A 624 -1.10 -19.94 -25.25
N HIS A 625 -0.36 -20.73 -26.04
CA HIS A 625 -0.92 -21.51 -27.15
C HIS A 625 -1.70 -20.67 -28.17
N ASN A 626 -1.34 -19.39 -28.31
CA ASN A 626 -1.91 -18.52 -29.34
C ASN A 626 -1.16 -18.71 -30.65
N ARG A 627 -1.85 -18.41 -31.76
CA ARG A 627 -1.29 -18.58 -33.11
C ARG A 627 -0.15 -17.61 -33.37
N ASP A 628 -0.21 -16.40 -32.82
CA ASP A 628 0.80 -15.34 -32.93
C ASP A 628 1.29 -15.00 -31.50
N THR A 629 1.82 -13.80 -31.30
CA THR A 629 2.31 -13.27 -30.03
C THR A 629 1.27 -13.40 -28.91
N GLY A 630 1.70 -13.87 -27.73
CA GLY A 630 0.83 -13.97 -26.56
C GLY A 630 0.23 -12.62 -26.14
N ILE A 631 1.06 -11.59 -25.95
CA ILE A 631 0.62 -10.20 -25.66
C ILE A 631 1.35 -9.21 -26.57
N GLN A 632 0.61 -8.53 -27.46
CA GLN A 632 1.15 -7.58 -28.43
C GLN A 632 0.57 -6.17 -28.25
N MET A 633 1.42 -5.16 -28.33
CA MET A 633 1.03 -3.75 -28.46
C MET A 633 1.24 -3.26 -29.89
N GLY A 634 0.25 -2.54 -30.42
CA GLY A 634 0.33 -1.90 -31.74
C GLY A 634 -0.88 -1.00 -32.01
N ARG A 635 -0.78 -0.09 -32.96
CA ARG A 635 -1.90 0.83 -33.26
C ARG A 635 -3.20 0.08 -33.53
N TYR A 636 -4.30 0.62 -33.02
CA TYR A 636 -5.64 0.04 -33.20
C TYR A 636 -6.13 0.02 -34.66
N ALA A 637 -5.64 0.94 -35.50
CA ALA A 637 -6.03 1.04 -36.91
C ALA A 637 -4.87 1.52 -37.79
N SER A 638 -4.85 1.10 -39.06
CA SER A 638 -3.80 1.48 -40.02
C SER A 638 -3.77 2.99 -40.33
N THR A 639 -4.87 3.70 -40.09
CA THR A 639 -5.00 5.15 -40.25
C THR A 639 -4.64 5.95 -38.99
N ALA A 640 -4.38 5.28 -37.87
CA ALA A 640 -4.07 5.95 -36.60
C ALA A 640 -2.77 6.75 -36.70
N ALA A 641 -2.83 8.01 -36.25
CA ALA A 641 -1.66 8.88 -36.20
C ALA A 641 -0.66 8.40 -35.13
N LYS A 642 0.61 8.81 -35.26
CA LYS A 642 1.67 8.45 -34.30
C LYS A 642 1.37 8.85 -32.85
N SER A 643 0.62 9.94 -32.66
CA SER A 643 0.15 10.40 -31.34
C SER A 643 -0.91 9.51 -30.72
N GLU A 644 -1.51 8.61 -31.50
CA GLU A 644 -2.54 7.66 -31.06
C GLU A 644 -1.98 6.24 -30.89
N TRP A 645 -0.65 6.06 -31.03
CA TRP A 645 -0.04 4.76 -30.78
C TRP A 645 -0.09 4.42 -29.29
N PRO A 646 -0.32 3.15 -28.93
CA PRO A 646 -0.46 2.71 -27.54
C PRO A 646 0.77 3.14 -26.72
N SER A 647 0.52 3.89 -25.64
CA SER A 647 1.55 4.53 -24.82
C SER A 647 1.25 4.31 -23.34
N TYR A 648 2.29 4.33 -22.51
CA TYR A 648 2.13 4.26 -21.04
C TYR A 648 1.35 3.05 -20.53
N ASN A 649 1.39 1.92 -21.26
CA ASN A 649 0.81 0.68 -20.78
C ASN A 649 1.81 -0.09 -19.91
N GLU A 650 1.29 -0.83 -18.94
CA GLU A 650 2.07 -1.59 -17.96
C GLU A 650 1.68 -3.07 -18.02
N ILE A 651 2.63 -3.94 -18.36
CA ILE A 651 2.46 -5.39 -18.31
C ILE A 651 3.29 -5.92 -17.14
N ILE A 652 2.62 -6.47 -16.14
CA ILE A 652 3.20 -6.72 -14.83
C ILE A 652 3.02 -8.19 -14.45
N ARG A 653 4.09 -8.84 -14.02
CA ARG A 653 4.07 -10.21 -13.45
C ARG A 653 3.34 -11.24 -14.32
N SER A 654 3.37 -11.04 -15.64
CA SER A 654 2.63 -11.83 -16.62
C SER A 654 3.53 -12.89 -17.24
N TYR A 655 2.92 -14.00 -17.65
CA TYR A 655 3.61 -15.15 -18.23
C TYR A 655 3.08 -15.40 -19.64
N SER A 656 3.97 -15.43 -20.63
CA SER A 656 3.62 -15.75 -22.01
C SER A 656 4.42 -16.95 -22.49
N HIS A 657 3.74 -18.03 -22.90
CA HIS A 657 4.41 -19.28 -23.25
C HIS A 657 3.69 -20.15 -24.27
N ASP A 658 4.43 -21.06 -24.91
CA ASP A 658 3.89 -22.05 -25.84
C ASP A 658 3.07 -21.43 -27.00
N ASN A 659 3.31 -20.17 -27.35
CA ASN A 659 2.70 -19.58 -28.54
C ASN A 659 3.36 -20.20 -29.78
N TYR A 660 2.55 -20.53 -30.78
CA TYR A 660 2.99 -21.28 -31.94
C TYR A 660 2.30 -20.86 -33.23
N ASP A 661 3.12 -20.34 -34.13
CA ASP A 661 2.80 -20.16 -35.53
C ASP A 661 3.45 -21.27 -36.38
N PRO A 662 2.69 -22.21 -36.96
CA PRO A 662 3.19 -23.18 -37.94
C PRO A 662 3.32 -22.63 -39.36
N ASP A 663 2.87 -21.40 -39.67
CA ASP A 663 2.93 -20.87 -41.03
C ASP A 663 4.38 -20.56 -41.44
N ASP A 664 5.08 -19.73 -40.67
CA ASP A 664 6.54 -19.57 -40.76
C ASP A 664 7.25 -19.61 -39.39
N GLY A 665 6.52 -19.33 -38.31
CA GLY A 665 7.04 -19.34 -36.94
C GLY A 665 7.91 -18.14 -36.61
N GLU A 666 7.75 -17.02 -37.34
CA GLU A 666 8.42 -15.73 -37.08
C GLU A 666 7.51 -14.72 -36.35
N ASP A 667 6.28 -15.10 -36.02
CA ASP A 667 5.30 -14.18 -35.39
C ASP A 667 4.89 -14.60 -33.96
N ALA A 668 5.19 -15.84 -33.57
CA ALA A 668 4.76 -16.42 -32.30
C ALA A 668 5.69 -16.05 -31.13
N ASP A 669 5.71 -14.76 -30.81
CA ASP A 669 6.49 -14.21 -29.70
C ASP A 669 5.81 -14.41 -28.32
N GLY A 670 6.58 -14.26 -27.24
CA GLY A 670 6.01 -14.13 -25.91
C GLY A 670 5.30 -12.78 -25.74
N PHE A 671 6.06 -11.71 -25.85
CA PHE A 671 5.57 -10.32 -25.78
C PHE A 671 6.06 -9.52 -26.97
N ALA A 672 5.22 -8.62 -27.48
CA ALA A 672 5.64 -7.72 -28.53
C ALA A 672 5.19 -6.28 -28.26
N ALA A 673 6.09 -5.34 -28.51
CA ALA A 673 5.76 -3.93 -28.62
C ALA A 673 6.38 -3.44 -29.93
N LYS A 674 5.71 -3.78 -31.04
CA LYS A 674 6.27 -3.71 -32.39
C LYS A 674 5.45 -2.86 -33.36
N LEU A 675 6.12 -2.42 -34.43
CA LEU A 675 5.63 -1.65 -35.57
C LEU A 675 5.19 -0.22 -35.26
N THR A 676 4.24 -0.05 -34.33
CA THR A 676 3.50 1.21 -34.13
C THR A 676 3.10 1.40 -32.67
N VAL A 677 4.11 1.56 -31.82
CA VAL A 677 3.97 1.72 -30.36
C VAL A 677 4.53 3.06 -29.92
N GLY A 678 3.82 3.75 -29.03
CA GLY A 678 4.25 5.04 -28.47
C GLY A 678 5.18 4.87 -27.25
N PRO A 679 5.56 5.97 -26.59
CA PRO A 679 6.51 5.92 -25.48
C PRO A 679 5.89 5.43 -24.16
N GLY A 680 6.75 5.11 -23.20
CA GLY A 680 6.36 4.91 -21.79
C GLY A 680 5.77 3.54 -21.47
N ASN A 681 5.78 2.61 -22.42
CA ASN A 681 5.32 1.25 -22.18
C ASN A 681 6.35 0.46 -21.35
N LEU A 682 5.86 -0.31 -20.38
CA LEU A 682 6.64 -1.02 -19.37
C LEU A 682 6.26 -2.51 -19.33
N PHE A 683 7.28 -3.37 -19.31
CA PHE A 683 7.18 -4.77 -18.90
C PHE A 683 7.97 -4.95 -17.59
N ASP A 684 7.32 -5.46 -16.54
CA ASP A 684 7.94 -5.63 -15.22
C ASP A 684 7.60 -6.99 -14.62
N GLY A 685 8.61 -7.76 -14.20
CA GLY A 685 8.37 -9.07 -13.57
C GLY A 685 7.82 -10.13 -14.53
N CYS A 686 7.96 -9.95 -15.85
CA CYS A 686 7.31 -10.82 -16.84
C CYS A 686 8.19 -12.02 -17.20
N ILE A 687 7.57 -13.13 -17.61
CA ILE A 687 8.26 -14.33 -18.08
C ILE A 687 7.80 -14.62 -19.51
N ALA A 688 8.75 -14.75 -20.44
CA ALA A 688 8.50 -15.29 -21.78
C ALA A 688 9.27 -16.61 -21.93
N ALA A 689 8.54 -17.71 -22.11
CA ALA A 689 9.17 -19.00 -22.21
C ALA A 689 8.56 -19.90 -23.26
N TYR A 690 9.37 -20.74 -23.91
CA TYR A 690 8.86 -21.75 -24.83
C TYR A 690 7.98 -21.18 -25.95
N ASN A 691 8.21 -19.95 -26.39
CA ASN A 691 7.54 -19.41 -27.56
C ASN A 691 8.31 -19.87 -28.79
N VAL A 692 7.61 -20.18 -29.90
CA VAL A 692 8.29 -20.67 -31.10
C VAL A 692 9.19 -19.60 -31.70
N ASP A 693 8.82 -18.31 -31.65
CA ASP A 693 9.74 -17.24 -32.04
C ASP A 693 10.44 -16.62 -30.83
N ASP A 694 10.41 -15.30 -30.65
CA ASP A 694 11.19 -14.62 -29.62
C ASP A 694 10.46 -14.52 -28.28
N GLY A 695 11.22 -14.31 -27.20
CA GLY A 695 10.62 -13.96 -25.90
C GLY A 695 10.00 -12.56 -25.93
N TRP A 696 10.75 -11.59 -26.45
CA TRP A 696 10.32 -10.21 -26.71
C TRP A 696 10.68 -9.77 -28.12
N ASP A 697 9.75 -9.16 -28.84
CA ASP A 697 9.99 -8.47 -30.12
C ASP A 697 9.61 -6.97 -30.09
N LEU A 698 10.63 -6.10 -30.15
CA LEU A 698 10.51 -4.64 -30.19
C LEU A 698 10.81 -4.07 -31.60
N TYR A 699 10.17 -4.64 -32.62
CA TYR A 699 10.46 -4.33 -34.01
C TYR A 699 10.04 -2.91 -34.43
N SER A 700 10.94 -2.18 -35.11
CA SER A 700 10.62 -0.95 -35.85
C SER A 700 10.66 -1.21 -37.35
N LYS A 701 9.70 -0.67 -38.10
CA LYS A 701 9.57 -0.85 -39.55
C LYS A 701 9.77 0.47 -40.29
N THR A 702 10.47 0.46 -41.42
CA THR A 702 10.81 1.63 -42.24
C THR A 702 9.55 2.39 -42.66
N ASP A 703 8.49 1.66 -43.00
CA ASP A 703 7.22 2.24 -43.45
C ASP A 703 6.50 3.05 -42.36
N THR A 704 6.68 2.69 -41.08
CA THR A 704 6.03 3.36 -39.95
C THR A 704 6.99 4.24 -39.13
N GLY A 705 8.30 4.00 -39.27
CA GLY A 705 9.36 4.67 -38.53
C GLY A 705 9.59 4.10 -37.13
N ALA A 706 10.38 4.84 -36.34
CA ALA A 706 10.78 4.45 -35.00
C ALA A 706 9.59 4.36 -34.03
N ILE A 707 9.50 3.25 -33.28
CA ILE A 707 8.60 3.13 -32.12
C ILE A 707 9.10 3.96 -30.93
N GLY A 708 8.25 4.13 -29.92
CA GLY A 708 8.61 4.74 -28.65
C GLY A 708 9.57 3.86 -27.83
N VAL A 709 10.24 4.49 -26.87
CA VAL A 709 11.07 3.76 -25.91
C VAL A 709 10.18 2.83 -25.08
N VAL A 710 10.65 1.60 -24.93
CA VAL A 710 10.06 0.55 -24.10
C VAL A 710 11.05 0.22 -23.00
N THR A 711 10.54 0.07 -21.78
CA THR A 711 11.30 -0.37 -20.62
C THR A 711 10.91 -1.79 -20.27
N ILE A 712 11.90 -2.67 -20.12
CA ILE A 712 11.72 -4.03 -19.63
C ILE A 712 12.55 -4.16 -18.36
N ARG A 713 11.96 -4.63 -17.26
CA ARG A 713 12.72 -4.88 -16.04
C ARG A 713 12.27 -6.11 -15.27
N ASN A 714 13.14 -6.65 -14.43
CA ASN A 714 12.86 -7.79 -13.55
C ASN A 714 12.29 -9.01 -14.31
N SER A 715 12.60 -9.17 -15.60
CA SER A 715 11.90 -10.10 -16.49
C SER A 715 12.81 -11.25 -16.94
N ILE A 716 12.21 -12.38 -17.32
CA ILE A 716 12.92 -13.61 -17.69
C ILE A 716 12.50 -14.05 -19.09
N ALA A 717 13.48 -14.31 -19.96
CA ALA A 717 13.27 -14.93 -21.27
C ALA A 717 14.02 -16.27 -21.36
N TYR A 718 13.32 -17.40 -21.53
CA TYR A 718 14.03 -18.67 -21.62
C TYR A 718 13.41 -19.72 -22.53
N ALA A 719 14.26 -20.58 -23.09
CA ALA A 719 13.85 -21.69 -23.96
C ALA A 719 12.94 -21.29 -25.14
N ASN A 720 13.02 -20.03 -25.60
CA ASN A 720 12.31 -19.59 -26.80
C ASN A 720 13.02 -20.12 -28.06
N GLY A 721 12.26 -20.29 -29.14
CA GLY A 721 12.63 -21.01 -30.36
C GLY A 721 11.95 -22.36 -30.55
N ALA A 722 11.19 -22.82 -29.54
CA ALA A 722 10.39 -24.04 -29.54
C ALA A 722 9.34 -23.98 -28.42
N THR A 723 8.23 -24.70 -28.56
CA THR A 723 7.29 -24.93 -27.46
C THR A 723 7.87 -25.91 -26.43
N SER A 724 7.21 -26.01 -25.26
CA SER A 724 7.64 -26.82 -24.14
C SER A 724 7.62 -28.33 -24.44
N ASP A 725 6.84 -28.75 -25.44
CA ASP A 725 6.82 -30.11 -25.98
C ASP A 725 7.89 -30.37 -27.06
N GLY A 726 8.66 -29.34 -27.43
CA GLY A 726 9.75 -29.40 -28.42
C GLY A 726 9.33 -29.07 -29.85
N THR A 727 8.09 -28.65 -30.10
CA THR A 727 7.64 -28.21 -31.43
C THR A 727 8.34 -26.92 -31.84
N SER A 728 8.84 -26.84 -33.07
CA SER A 728 9.56 -25.67 -33.60
C SER A 728 9.43 -25.57 -35.12
N THR A 729 9.76 -24.40 -35.68
CA THR A 729 9.86 -24.18 -37.14
C THR A 729 11.31 -23.90 -37.56
N SER A 730 11.58 -23.98 -38.86
CA SER A 730 12.90 -23.69 -39.42
C SER A 730 13.27 -22.21 -39.40
N ASN A 731 12.28 -21.31 -39.50
CA ASN A 731 12.52 -19.87 -39.63
C ASN A 731 12.57 -19.16 -38.28
N SER A 732 12.03 -19.77 -37.22
CA SER A 732 12.06 -19.26 -35.86
C SER A 732 13.45 -18.72 -35.44
N ASP A 733 13.47 -17.48 -34.98
CA ASP A 733 14.61 -16.81 -34.41
C ASP A 733 14.93 -17.37 -33.02
N GLY A 734 13.98 -17.30 -32.10
CA GLY A 734 14.18 -17.80 -30.74
C GLY A 734 15.24 -17.03 -29.95
N ASN A 735 15.20 -15.70 -30.02
CA ASN A 735 15.93 -14.82 -29.12
C ASN A 735 15.17 -14.65 -27.80
N GLY A 736 15.88 -14.33 -26.72
CA GLY A 736 15.25 -13.93 -25.47
C GLY A 736 14.63 -12.53 -25.58
N PHE A 737 15.48 -11.52 -25.81
CA PHE A 737 15.08 -10.13 -25.96
C PHE A 737 15.57 -9.55 -27.30
N LYS A 738 14.66 -9.36 -28.26
CA LYS A 738 14.91 -8.76 -29.58
C LYS A 738 14.50 -7.28 -29.56
N LEU A 739 15.50 -6.41 -29.53
CA LEU A 739 15.33 -4.99 -29.15
C LEU A 739 15.40 -4.03 -30.35
N GLY A 740 14.94 -4.45 -31.53
CA GLY A 740 15.12 -3.65 -32.73
C GLY A 740 14.52 -4.20 -34.01
N GLY A 741 14.64 -3.42 -35.08
CA GLY A 741 14.26 -3.79 -36.44
C GLY A 741 14.77 -2.78 -37.48
N GLU A 742 14.95 -3.23 -38.72
CA GLU A 742 15.24 -2.45 -39.94
C GLU A 742 16.27 -1.30 -39.85
N LYS A 743 17.26 -1.40 -38.95
CA LYS A 743 18.30 -0.37 -38.76
C LYS A 743 17.79 0.99 -38.29
N ILE A 744 16.68 1.00 -37.55
CA ILE A 744 16.08 2.21 -37.01
C ILE A 744 16.48 2.39 -35.55
N ALA A 745 16.97 3.58 -35.21
CA ALA A 745 17.47 3.89 -33.87
C ALA A 745 16.34 4.08 -32.87
N VAL A 746 16.31 3.27 -31.80
CA VAL A 746 15.43 3.41 -30.63
C VAL A 746 16.21 3.08 -29.36
N ASN A 747 16.07 3.91 -28.33
CA ASN A 747 16.85 3.80 -27.09
C ASN A 747 16.08 3.04 -26.01
N HIS A 748 15.82 1.74 -26.23
CA HIS A 748 15.14 0.90 -25.24
C HIS A 748 15.95 0.74 -23.94
N ILE A 749 15.26 0.35 -22.87
CA ILE A 749 15.87 0.16 -21.54
C ILE A 749 15.55 -1.26 -21.07
N VAL A 750 16.57 -2.02 -20.69
CA VAL A 750 16.43 -3.37 -20.14
C VAL A 750 17.25 -3.49 -18.86
N GLU A 751 16.58 -3.71 -17.73
CA GLU A 751 17.19 -3.74 -16.41
C GLU A 751 16.87 -5.00 -15.62
N ASN A 752 17.82 -5.51 -14.83
CA ASN A 752 17.58 -6.60 -13.89
C ASN A 752 16.89 -7.83 -14.52
N SER A 753 17.21 -8.16 -15.77
CA SER A 753 16.53 -9.19 -16.54
C SER A 753 17.44 -10.36 -16.88
N ILE A 754 16.85 -11.53 -17.10
CA ILE A 754 17.57 -12.78 -17.28
C ILE A 754 17.18 -13.44 -18.59
N ALA A 755 18.16 -13.86 -19.39
CA ALA A 755 17.93 -14.60 -20.62
C ALA A 755 18.72 -15.92 -20.64
N PHE A 756 18.07 -17.06 -20.81
CA PHE A 756 18.81 -18.32 -20.87
C PHE A 756 18.22 -19.40 -21.76
N GLN A 757 19.10 -20.26 -22.30
CA GLN A 757 18.70 -21.43 -23.10
C GLN A 757 17.79 -21.11 -24.29
N ASN A 758 17.77 -19.87 -24.79
CA ASN A 758 17.06 -19.51 -26.02
C ASN A 758 17.83 -20.05 -27.24
N LYS A 759 17.11 -20.36 -28.33
CA LYS A 759 17.66 -20.96 -29.56
C LYS A 759 18.77 -20.12 -30.18
N LYS A 760 18.64 -18.79 -30.23
CA LYS A 760 19.66 -17.86 -30.74
C LYS A 760 20.29 -17.05 -29.61
N HIS A 761 19.86 -15.80 -29.42
CA HIS A 761 20.53 -14.87 -28.53
C HIS A 761 19.80 -14.71 -27.20
N GLY A 762 20.53 -14.36 -26.14
CA GLY A 762 19.89 -13.90 -24.90
C GLY A 762 19.30 -12.51 -25.08
N PHE A 763 20.17 -11.53 -25.36
CA PHE A 763 19.80 -10.15 -25.68
C PHE A 763 20.38 -9.79 -27.04
N THR A 764 19.57 -9.27 -27.97
CA THR A 764 20.02 -8.82 -29.28
C THR A 764 19.50 -7.43 -29.60
N TYR A 765 20.38 -6.60 -30.17
CA TYR A 765 19.99 -5.28 -30.68
C TYR A 765 19.10 -5.35 -31.92
N ASN A 766 19.08 -6.50 -32.61
CA ASN A 766 18.36 -6.74 -33.86
C ASN A 766 18.45 -5.57 -34.86
N SER A 767 19.67 -5.20 -35.23
CA SER A 767 19.96 -4.08 -36.14
C SER A 767 19.64 -2.68 -35.63
N ASN A 768 19.05 -2.46 -34.44
CA ASN A 768 18.77 -1.12 -33.92
C ASN A 768 20.05 -0.37 -33.51
N PRO A 769 20.51 0.65 -34.27
CA PRO A 769 21.76 1.35 -34.01
C PRO A 769 21.66 2.39 -32.86
N GLY A 770 20.55 2.43 -32.13
CA GLY A 770 20.31 3.35 -31.03
C GLY A 770 21.22 3.11 -29.81
N SER A 771 20.95 3.84 -28.74
CA SER A 771 21.65 3.74 -27.46
C SER A 771 20.80 2.97 -26.46
N ILE A 772 20.59 1.68 -26.74
CA ILE A 772 19.89 0.76 -25.83
C ILE A 772 20.70 0.63 -24.53
N GLN A 773 20.00 0.73 -23.39
CA GLN A 773 20.59 0.64 -22.05
C GLN A 773 20.35 -0.74 -21.45
N LEU A 774 21.43 -1.45 -21.14
CA LEU A 774 21.42 -2.78 -20.52
C LEU A 774 22.09 -2.67 -19.15
N LYS A 775 21.31 -2.84 -18.07
CA LYS A 775 21.81 -2.71 -16.71
C LYS A 775 21.45 -3.91 -15.84
N ASN A 776 22.44 -4.47 -15.12
CA ASN A 776 22.23 -5.58 -14.18
C ASN A 776 21.55 -6.79 -14.85
N ASN A 777 21.87 -7.16 -16.08
CA ASN A 777 21.25 -8.32 -16.72
C ASN A 777 22.15 -9.55 -16.63
N THR A 778 21.56 -10.75 -16.55
CA THR A 778 22.28 -12.02 -16.60
C THR A 778 21.86 -12.82 -17.83
N SER A 779 22.81 -13.34 -18.59
CA SER A 779 22.55 -14.17 -19.77
C SER A 779 23.35 -15.45 -19.71
N TRP A 780 22.69 -16.60 -19.85
CA TRP A 780 23.32 -17.91 -19.68
C TRP A 780 22.92 -18.93 -20.74
N GLN A 781 23.90 -19.62 -21.33
CA GLN A 781 23.68 -20.81 -22.18
C GLN A 781 22.70 -20.63 -23.36
N ASN A 782 22.69 -19.47 -24.00
CA ASN A 782 21.91 -19.28 -25.24
C ASN A 782 22.64 -19.93 -26.43
N GLY A 783 21.91 -20.39 -27.44
CA GLY A 783 22.46 -21.17 -28.56
C GLY A 783 23.49 -20.44 -29.43
N GLN A 784 23.47 -19.10 -29.41
CA GLN A 784 24.47 -18.23 -30.01
C GLN A 784 25.05 -17.25 -28.96
N SER A 785 25.21 -15.96 -29.27
CA SER A 785 25.72 -14.98 -28.30
C SER A 785 24.71 -14.71 -27.20
N ASN A 786 25.18 -14.58 -25.97
CA ASN A 786 24.36 -14.16 -24.84
C ASN A 786 23.96 -12.68 -24.96
N PHE A 787 24.89 -11.85 -25.46
CA PHE A 787 24.66 -10.47 -25.86
C PHE A 787 25.15 -10.26 -27.31
N ALA A 788 24.23 -9.87 -28.20
CA ALA A 788 24.48 -9.64 -29.62
C ALA A 788 24.20 -8.18 -29.99
N PHE A 789 25.16 -7.30 -29.74
CA PHE A 789 25.11 -5.86 -30.06
C PHE A 789 26.26 -5.51 -31.00
N ASP A 790 26.06 -5.73 -32.30
CA ASP A 790 27.10 -5.56 -33.33
C ASP A 790 27.42 -4.09 -33.64
N VAL A 791 26.40 -3.22 -33.67
CA VAL A 791 26.48 -1.83 -34.15
C VAL A 791 25.61 -0.94 -33.28
N GLY A 792 26.14 0.18 -32.81
CA GLY A 792 25.37 1.19 -32.07
C GLY A 792 26.22 1.90 -31.02
N THR A 793 25.57 2.73 -30.22
CA THR A 793 26.17 3.42 -29.06
C THR A 793 25.51 2.97 -27.75
N HIS A 794 25.29 1.66 -27.63
CA HIS A 794 24.63 1.03 -26.50
C HIS A 794 25.38 1.29 -25.19
N ILE A 795 24.66 1.22 -24.07
CA ILE A 795 25.23 1.46 -22.73
C ILE A 795 25.06 0.18 -21.92
N PHE A 796 26.18 -0.38 -21.47
CA PHE A 796 26.21 -1.60 -20.69
C PHE A 796 26.71 -1.29 -19.28
N THR A 797 25.93 -1.65 -18.26
CA THR A 797 26.32 -1.50 -16.86
C THR A 797 26.07 -2.80 -16.12
N ASN A 798 27.11 -3.36 -15.50
CA ASN A 798 26.97 -4.45 -14.54
C ASN A 798 26.24 -5.72 -15.05
N ASN A 799 26.39 -6.06 -16.33
CA ASN A 799 25.81 -7.27 -16.93
C ASN A 799 26.73 -8.49 -16.77
N LEU A 800 26.14 -9.68 -16.68
CA LEU A 800 26.82 -10.95 -16.57
C LEU A 800 26.46 -11.85 -17.75
N SER A 801 27.47 -12.33 -18.47
CA SER A 801 27.30 -13.32 -19.54
C SER A 801 28.09 -14.58 -19.22
N PHE A 802 27.46 -15.74 -19.32
CA PHE A 802 28.11 -17.04 -19.06
C PHE A 802 27.69 -18.13 -20.06
N GLN A 803 28.69 -18.84 -20.60
CA GLN A 803 28.50 -20.04 -21.44
C GLN A 803 27.63 -19.89 -22.70
N GLY A 804 27.68 -18.77 -23.43
CA GLY A 804 27.00 -18.63 -24.72
C GLY A 804 27.56 -19.57 -25.81
N GLY A 805 26.76 -19.93 -26.82
CA GLY A 805 27.19 -20.69 -27.98
C GLY A 805 28.19 -19.95 -28.89
N ALA A 806 28.16 -18.60 -28.87
CA ALA A 806 29.10 -17.74 -29.57
C ALA A 806 29.60 -16.59 -28.68
N SER A 807 30.73 -15.96 -29.03
CA SER A 807 31.25 -14.80 -28.31
C SER A 807 30.25 -13.63 -28.33
N ASP A 808 30.20 -12.89 -27.23
CA ASP A 808 29.39 -11.68 -27.11
C ASP A 808 29.92 -10.55 -27.98
N LYS A 809 28.96 -9.76 -28.47
CA LYS A 809 29.19 -8.55 -29.24
C LYS A 809 28.62 -7.38 -28.45
N THR A 810 29.45 -6.39 -28.19
CA THR A 810 29.20 -5.36 -27.17
C THR A 810 29.60 -3.98 -27.69
N SER A 811 29.12 -3.62 -28.88
CA SER A 811 29.39 -2.34 -29.53
C SER A 811 28.71 -1.22 -28.73
N GLY A 812 29.50 -0.34 -28.09
CA GLY A 812 28.98 0.68 -27.19
C GLY A 812 29.91 0.97 -26.02
N THR A 813 29.35 1.55 -24.96
CA THR A 813 30.07 1.96 -23.76
C THR A 813 29.90 0.93 -22.64
N ASP A 814 31.01 0.34 -22.20
CA ASP A 814 31.09 -0.45 -20.97
C ASP A 814 31.31 0.49 -19.78
N VAL A 815 30.28 0.69 -18.95
CA VAL A 815 30.33 1.63 -17.83
C VAL A 815 31.15 1.03 -16.69
N SER A 816 32.23 1.73 -16.34
CA SER A 816 33.12 1.40 -15.23
C SER A 816 33.75 0.00 -15.29
N SER A 817 33.78 -0.61 -16.48
CA SER A 817 34.35 -1.95 -16.73
C SER A 817 33.77 -3.02 -15.79
N THR A 818 32.46 -2.95 -15.54
CA THR A 818 31.75 -3.84 -14.59
C THR A 818 31.10 -5.04 -15.25
N ASN A 819 30.95 -5.01 -16.57
CA ASN A 819 30.28 -6.09 -17.29
C ASN A 819 31.24 -7.27 -17.49
N VAL A 820 30.75 -8.49 -17.26
CA VAL A 820 31.47 -9.74 -17.51
C VAL A 820 30.95 -10.33 -18.82
N TRP A 821 31.82 -10.42 -19.82
CA TRP A 821 31.46 -10.81 -21.18
C TRP A 821 31.96 -12.20 -21.52
N TRP A 822 31.15 -12.98 -22.23
CA TRP A 822 31.55 -14.28 -22.76
C TRP A 822 32.31 -14.07 -24.08
N LYS A 823 33.63 -14.16 -24.07
CA LYS A 823 34.49 -14.04 -25.25
C LYS A 823 35.51 -15.17 -25.27
N ASN A 824 35.71 -15.78 -26.44
CA ASN A 824 36.70 -16.85 -26.64
C ASN A 824 36.56 -18.00 -25.61
N LYS A 825 35.32 -18.39 -25.29
CA LYS A 825 34.96 -19.43 -24.32
C LYS A 825 35.34 -19.11 -22.86
N LYS A 826 35.40 -17.83 -22.50
CA LYS A 826 35.64 -17.35 -21.13
C LYS A 826 34.72 -16.19 -20.81
N SER A 827 34.28 -16.10 -19.56
CA SER A 827 33.48 -14.99 -19.05
C SER A 827 34.37 -14.05 -18.26
N GLU A 828 34.87 -12.98 -18.89
CA GLU A 828 35.82 -12.07 -18.27
C GLU A 828 35.43 -10.60 -18.43
N ASN A 829 35.80 -9.76 -17.47
CA ASN A 829 35.70 -8.30 -17.61
C ASN A 829 37.07 -7.65 -17.82
N ALA A 830 37.08 -6.37 -18.18
CA ALA A 830 38.32 -5.62 -18.43
C ALA A 830 39.18 -5.37 -17.16
N LYS A 831 38.67 -5.73 -15.98
CA LYS A 831 39.42 -5.70 -14.70
C LYS A 831 40.08 -7.05 -14.38
N GLY A 832 39.90 -8.07 -15.21
CA GLY A 832 40.46 -9.42 -15.01
C GLY A 832 39.62 -10.34 -14.11
N LEU A 833 38.39 -9.96 -13.77
CA LEU A 833 37.43 -10.83 -13.08
C LEU A 833 36.99 -11.95 -14.04
N LEU A 834 36.91 -13.19 -13.57
CA LEU A 834 36.59 -14.35 -14.38
C LEU A 834 35.43 -15.13 -13.75
N ALA A 835 34.25 -15.09 -14.37
CA ALA A 835 33.13 -15.93 -13.92
C ALA A 835 33.35 -17.40 -14.32
N SER A 836 33.03 -18.29 -13.39
CA SER A 836 33.16 -19.73 -13.49
C SER A 836 31.90 -20.42 -12.96
N ALA A 837 31.80 -21.74 -13.15
CA ALA A 837 30.68 -22.49 -12.59
C ALA A 837 30.66 -22.48 -11.04
N ALA A 838 31.82 -22.27 -10.39
CA ALA A 838 31.92 -22.24 -8.93
C ALA A 838 31.33 -20.95 -8.32
N ASP A 839 31.13 -19.92 -9.14
CA ASP A 839 30.53 -18.65 -8.69
C ASP A 839 29.02 -18.75 -8.52
N PHE A 840 28.39 -19.86 -8.92
CA PHE A 840 26.95 -20.06 -8.82
C PHE A 840 26.62 -21.24 -7.89
N VAL A 841 25.56 -21.07 -7.08
CA VAL A 841 25.01 -22.14 -6.23
C VAL A 841 24.43 -23.26 -7.09
N SER A 842 23.72 -22.91 -8.16
CA SER A 842 23.19 -23.85 -9.13
C SER A 842 23.16 -23.23 -10.53
N LEU A 843 23.49 -24.04 -11.53
CA LEU A 843 23.27 -23.76 -12.95
C LEU A 843 22.15 -24.63 -13.53
N VAL A 844 21.36 -25.27 -12.68
CA VAL A 844 20.16 -26.00 -13.10
C VAL A 844 18.98 -25.05 -13.05
N PRO A 845 18.30 -24.77 -14.19
CA PRO A 845 17.12 -23.93 -14.22
C PRO A 845 16.02 -24.41 -13.26
N SER A 846 15.42 -23.47 -12.53
CA SER A 846 14.32 -23.74 -11.58
C SER A 846 13.33 -22.57 -11.52
N VAL A 847 12.99 -22.00 -12.67
CA VAL A 847 12.04 -20.88 -12.77
C VAL A 847 10.65 -21.32 -12.32
N THR A 848 10.09 -20.59 -11.37
CA THR A 848 8.72 -20.73 -10.87
C THR A 848 8.09 -19.35 -10.72
N ARG A 849 6.80 -19.28 -10.39
CA ARG A 849 6.10 -18.03 -10.06
C ARG A 849 5.52 -18.14 -8.65
N SER A 850 5.66 -17.10 -7.85
CA SER A 850 4.92 -16.97 -6.58
C SER A 850 3.43 -16.75 -6.84
N ALA A 851 2.61 -16.82 -5.79
CA ALA A 851 1.15 -16.62 -5.89
C ALA A 851 0.77 -15.26 -6.51
N ASP A 852 1.60 -14.23 -6.29
CA ASP A 852 1.41 -12.89 -6.85
C ASP A 852 1.99 -12.74 -8.28
N GLY A 853 2.45 -13.84 -8.89
CA GLY A 853 3.01 -13.89 -10.24
C GLY A 853 4.48 -13.49 -10.35
N THR A 854 5.15 -13.11 -9.25
CA THR A 854 6.57 -12.71 -9.28
C THR A 854 7.47 -13.89 -9.69
N PRO A 855 8.44 -13.69 -10.61
CA PRO A 855 9.36 -14.75 -11.01
C PRO A 855 10.30 -15.16 -9.87
N VAL A 856 10.48 -16.47 -9.67
CA VAL A 856 11.35 -17.06 -8.65
C VAL A 856 12.33 -18.03 -9.30
N LEU A 857 13.63 -17.76 -9.13
CA LEU A 857 14.71 -18.59 -9.70
C LEU A 857 15.18 -19.70 -8.76
N GLY A 858 14.80 -19.67 -7.48
CA GLY A 858 15.35 -20.57 -6.47
C GLY A 858 16.87 -20.36 -6.30
N ASN A 859 17.67 -21.43 -6.49
CA ASN A 859 19.13 -21.37 -6.44
C ASN A 859 19.79 -21.19 -7.81
N PHE A 860 19.01 -21.20 -8.90
CA PHE A 860 19.52 -21.04 -10.25
C PHE A 860 20.12 -19.65 -10.46
N LEU A 861 21.36 -19.59 -10.98
CA LEU A 861 22.15 -18.36 -11.18
C LEU A 861 22.43 -17.53 -9.91
N LYS A 862 22.00 -18.00 -8.75
CA LYS A 862 22.33 -17.40 -7.46
C LYS A 862 23.84 -17.50 -7.23
N LEU A 863 24.47 -16.40 -6.85
CA LEU A 863 25.90 -16.38 -6.58
C LEU A 863 26.26 -17.20 -5.33
N ALA A 864 27.31 -18.02 -5.42
CA ALA A 864 27.83 -18.81 -4.33
C ALA A 864 28.56 -17.94 -3.30
N ASN A 865 28.56 -18.39 -2.04
CA ASN A 865 29.34 -17.70 -0.99
C ASN A 865 30.83 -17.70 -1.36
N GLY A 866 31.43 -16.51 -1.37
CA GLY A 866 32.84 -16.32 -1.75
C GLY A 866 33.07 -16.06 -3.24
N SER A 867 32.01 -16.05 -4.07
CA SER A 867 32.06 -15.59 -5.46
C SER A 867 32.64 -14.18 -5.53
N ASP A 868 33.59 -13.95 -6.43
CA ASP A 868 34.21 -12.65 -6.66
C ASP A 868 33.30 -11.69 -7.45
N LEU A 869 32.23 -12.21 -8.06
CA LEU A 869 31.14 -11.43 -8.64
C LEU A 869 30.31 -10.65 -7.59
N ILE A 870 30.41 -11.02 -6.31
CA ILE A 870 29.71 -10.34 -5.21
C ILE A 870 30.40 -9.02 -4.89
N GLY A 871 29.65 -7.92 -4.89
CA GLY A 871 30.17 -6.58 -4.57
C GLY A 871 31.03 -5.90 -5.64
N SER A 872 31.26 -6.57 -6.78
CA SER A 872 32.15 -6.11 -7.87
C SER A 872 31.46 -5.23 -8.93
N GLY A 873 30.18 -4.92 -8.75
CA GLY A 873 29.35 -4.12 -9.65
C GLY A 873 29.38 -2.61 -9.41
N THR A 874 28.42 -1.89 -10.01
CA THR A 874 28.17 -0.45 -9.81
C THR A 874 26.73 -0.16 -9.35
N PRO A 875 26.53 0.62 -8.26
CA PRO A 875 27.52 1.25 -7.36
C PRO A 875 28.29 0.27 -6.47
N SER A 876 29.33 0.76 -5.77
CA SER A 876 30.21 -0.05 -4.88
C SER A 876 29.39 -0.96 -3.96
N GLY A 877 29.68 -2.27 -4.00
CA GLY A 877 28.98 -3.26 -3.17
C GLY A 877 27.79 -3.96 -3.85
N THR A 878 27.47 -3.66 -5.11
CA THR A 878 26.47 -4.42 -5.87
C THR A 878 27.06 -5.68 -6.52
N ASN A 879 26.27 -6.75 -6.62
CA ASN A 879 26.66 -7.96 -7.35
C ASN A 879 26.61 -7.73 -8.86
N ILE A 880 27.46 -8.40 -9.62
CA ILE A 880 27.43 -8.36 -11.08
C ILE A 880 26.31 -9.27 -11.61
N GLY A 881 25.52 -8.74 -12.54
CA GLY A 881 24.36 -9.42 -13.14
C GLY A 881 23.02 -9.02 -12.51
N ALA A 882 21.97 -9.73 -12.91
CA ALA A 882 20.64 -9.63 -12.32
C ALA A 882 20.65 -10.12 -10.87
N ARG A 883 19.82 -9.47 -10.05
CA ARG A 883 19.72 -9.70 -8.61
C ARG A 883 18.89 -10.94 -8.28
#